data_AF-A0A933JZF3-F1
#
_entry.id   AF-A0A933JZF3-F1
#
_cell.length_a   1.000
_cell.length_b   1.000
_cell.length_c   1.000
_cell.angle_alpha   90.00
_cell.angle_beta   90.00
_cell.angle_gamma   90.00
#
_symmetry.space_group_name_H-M   'P 1'
#
loop_
_entity.id
_entity.type
_entity.pdbx_description
1 polymer ?
#
loop_
_entity_poly.entity_id
_entity_poly.type
_entity_poly.pdbx_seq_one_letter_code
_entity_poly.pdbx_strand_id
1 'polypeptide(L)'
;MRVPFSGAPGGPIPSVSSGQPSIDASVERAMAPRPAAPKDTLDKLGVDPKTSGSRIFDVLGRERFVEVTALEVPGKVVWFNPTVAKLLGFDVPTNGALTPELEKALLEKLSFRVQRPGESLEGKKTIKMFADKYGGDGLGGSEGAGRAAFLPTLNASIKGVGRTPLASKDIDDTQHSHGGAPMREGFLEAIWGEVGTNLFTRGSTRILAVIDNGDYTEWPDGGRERRALIVRVGDQIRPAHLIERFGAGPHSYPVFVRAAEDRGVLVKTKDPKTGAEVADINATMRVLIRDHARVAAEQVRWRVLHGTLSTSNMELDGTQLDLATISTQPRTAPIKVLASYGKEDSFGAEYQQRAIQLINVYDAVLGSMPNAERAKRAPKRLDVRSEVKKAYREQLEIELLRAVGLKGPAAEQLAGSDKLLAARFAEVLLTLSQLKNPGNLIATERAELSDISVADVFGLLKGLPRLYSEAKETTPSEPSQRVKLDEGKVLALMSPILRDPGSEGATKEKLTLLSREVATLYPSIMKAAQRLVPGHYESVEAMERSVAARARFENTPIDLLFRSRLHSMLIGAISKYEASGDRGIFQDAVDQTIALSLRNVDGLLERGKPTALVDGGLETQQSVIDGISYSVRAWDSGKRLLRVSFAAEGDDAAGLVLASLPGQPRLFKDQLDSLRYRFTTDAWKTYAEIPARVVEESGKKSVVFEIPALGSDIGQLEGVFHSAARGEMWLKDGSSNFRGYSFAVPDGLEHEASRKRLSSESGD
;
A
#
# COMPACT_ATOMS: atom_id res chain seq x y z
N MET A 1 48.56 38.82 13.50
CA MET A 1 48.84 38.72 14.95
C MET A 1 48.40 37.35 15.43
N ARG A 2 49.36 36.50 15.80
CA ARG A 2 49.12 35.20 16.46
C ARG A 2 49.18 35.42 17.97
N VAL A 3 48.24 34.85 18.71
CA VAL A 3 48.33 34.70 20.17
C VAL A 3 48.20 33.21 20.49
N PRO A 4 49.09 32.63 21.32
CA PRO A 4 49.07 31.21 21.65
C PRO A 4 48.23 30.95 22.91
N PHE A 5 47.58 29.78 22.98
CA PHE A 5 47.08 29.23 24.24
C PHE A 5 47.81 27.93 24.55
N SER A 6 48.46 27.92 25.71
CA SER A 6 49.23 26.83 26.29
C SER A 6 48.31 25.74 26.83
N GLY A 7 48.68 24.49 26.58
CA GLY A 7 48.04 23.31 27.17
C GLY A 7 48.52 23.04 28.60
N ALA A 8 47.59 22.67 29.46
CA ALA A 8 47.85 22.01 30.74
C ALA A 8 47.22 20.59 30.70
N PRO A 9 47.81 19.59 31.36
CA PRO A 9 47.40 18.19 31.24
C PRO A 9 46.13 17.89 32.07
N GLY A 10 45.22 17.12 31.48
CA GLY A 10 43.92 16.77 32.04
C GLY A 10 43.98 15.82 33.24
N GLY A 11 43.24 16.18 34.29
CA GLY A 11 42.81 15.25 35.33
C GLY A 11 41.55 14.46 34.91
N PRO A 12 41.25 13.34 35.57
CA PRO A 12 40.12 12.48 35.22
C PRO A 12 38.78 13.17 35.51
N ILE A 13 37.89 13.17 34.51
CA ILE A 13 36.52 13.66 34.60
C ILE A 13 35.69 12.63 35.39
N PRO A 14 34.93 13.02 36.42
CA PRO A 14 34.07 12.09 37.15
C PRO A 14 32.94 11.60 36.24
N SER A 15 32.70 10.29 36.25
CA SER A 15 31.62 9.64 35.52
C SER A 15 30.26 10.13 36.04
N VAL A 16 29.56 10.93 35.23
CA VAL A 16 28.16 11.27 35.47
C VAL A 16 27.33 10.05 35.10
N SER A 17 26.79 9.34 36.10
CA SER A 17 25.79 8.30 35.83
C SER A 17 24.52 8.99 35.32
N SER A 18 24.28 8.92 34.01
CA SER A 18 23.02 9.30 33.41
C SER A 18 21.95 8.28 33.82
N GLY A 19 21.33 8.47 34.98
CA GLY A 19 20.10 7.77 35.33
C GLY A 19 18.97 8.26 34.42
N GLN A 20 18.88 7.72 33.21
CA GLN A 20 17.67 7.84 32.42
C GLN A 20 16.57 7.02 33.13
N PRO A 21 15.38 7.59 33.39
CA PRO A 21 14.27 6.83 33.93
C PRO A 21 13.95 5.68 32.96
N SER A 22 13.96 4.44 33.47
CA SER A 22 13.62 3.27 32.65
C SER A 22 12.20 3.43 32.13
N ILE A 23 12.05 3.37 30.82
CA ILE A 23 10.74 3.32 30.18
C ILE A 23 10.03 2.05 30.71
N ASP A 24 8.79 2.20 31.17
CA ASP A 24 7.98 1.09 31.69
C ASP A 24 7.90 -0.03 30.64
N ALA A 25 8.10 -1.29 31.05
CA ALA A 25 8.05 -2.46 30.17
C ALA A 25 6.72 -2.58 29.40
N SER A 26 5.64 -2.00 29.91
CA SER A 26 4.35 -1.89 29.21
C SER A 26 4.42 -0.96 27.99
N VAL A 27 5.17 0.14 28.08
CA VAL A 27 5.44 1.07 26.98
C VAL A 27 6.37 0.42 25.98
N GLU A 28 7.42 -0.27 26.41
CA GLU A 28 8.28 -1.05 25.49
C GLU A 28 7.50 -2.12 24.74
N ARG A 29 6.57 -2.83 25.40
CA ARG A 29 5.73 -3.85 24.76
C ARG A 29 4.73 -3.24 23.77
N ALA A 30 4.18 -2.05 24.05
CA ALA A 30 3.33 -1.32 23.11
C ALA A 30 4.13 -0.70 21.94
N MET A 31 5.37 -0.29 22.19
CA MET A 31 6.28 0.32 21.23
C MET A 31 7.10 -0.69 20.43
N ALA A 32 7.16 -1.95 20.86
CA ALA A 32 7.78 -3.04 20.11
C ALA A 32 7.25 -3.03 18.67
N PRO A 33 8.10 -3.34 17.67
CA PRO A 33 7.64 -3.51 16.30
C PRO A 33 6.54 -4.57 16.36
N ARG A 34 5.30 -4.16 16.13
CA ARG A 34 4.26 -5.14 15.89
C ARG A 34 4.67 -5.80 14.58
N PRO A 35 4.70 -7.14 14.48
CA PRO A 35 4.68 -7.76 13.17
C PRO A 35 3.55 -7.08 12.39
N ALA A 36 3.70 -6.89 11.08
CA ALA A 36 2.54 -6.50 10.27
C ALA A 36 1.43 -7.47 10.70
N ALA A 37 0.40 -6.96 11.40
CA ALA A 37 -0.56 -7.83 12.07
C ALA A 37 -1.05 -8.82 11.00
N PRO A 38 -1.18 -10.14 11.29
CA PRO A 38 -1.76 -11.06 10.33
C PRO A 38 -3.08 -10.43 9.92
N LYS A 39 -3.11 -9.91 8.69
CA LYS A 39 -4.14 -9.00 8.22
C LYS A 39 -5.34 -9.88 7.92
N ASP A 40 -6.06 -10.34 8.94
CA ASP A 40 -7.38 -10.84 8.65
C ASP A 40 -8.12 -9.67 8.01
N THR A 41 -8.49 -9.88 6.75
CA THR A 41 -8.83 -8.76 5.85
C THR A 41 -10.12 -8.09 6.33
N LEU A 42 -10.89 -8.81 7.15
CA LEU A 42 -12.10 -8.39 7.85
C LEU A 42 -11.86 -7.31 8.89
N ASP A 43 -10.87 -7.47 9.78
CA ASP A 43 -10.59 -6.50 10.85
C ASP A 43 -10.22 -5.13 10.28
N LYS A 44 -9.44 -5.10 9.19
CA LYS A 44 -9.09 -3.84 8.52
C LYS A 44 -10.21 -3.21 7.72
N LEU A 45 -11.18 -4.01 7.28
CA LEU A 45 -12.42 -3.49 6.70
C LEU A 45 -13.44 -3.14 7.79
N GLY A 46 -13.11 -3.30 9.08
CA GLY A 46 -14.06 -3.10 10.18
C GLY A 46 -15.30 -3.98 10.04
N VAL A 47 -15.20 -5.13 9.36
CA VAL A 47 -16.35 -6.00 9.12
C VAL A 47 -16.44 -6.98 10.27
N ASP A 48 -17.36 -6.72 11.20
CA ASP A 48 -17.78 -7.73 12.15
C ASP A 48 -18.95 -8.52 11.52
N PRO A 49 -18.79 -9.81 11.22
CA PRO A 49 -19.87 -10.63 10.67
C PRO A 49 -21.11 -10.70 11.59
N LYS A 50 -20.99 -10.29 12.85
CA LYS A 50 -22.09 -10.21 13.82
C LYS A 50 -22.79 -8.84 13.85
N THR A 51 -22.20 -7.78 13.30
CA THR A 51 -22.86 -6.46 13.25
C THR A 51 -23.45 -6.20 11.87
N SER A 52 -24.73 -5.84 11.85
CA SER A 52 -25.45 -5.54 10.62
C SER A 52 -25.27 -4.07 10.17
N GLY A 53 -24.15 -3.40 10.46
CA GLY A 53 -23.99 -1.95 10.26
C GLY A 53 -22.54 -1.45 10.36
N SER A 54 -22.33 -0.15 10.15
CA SER A 54 -20.98 0.44 10.18
C SER A 54 -20.49 0.68 11.62
N ARG A 55 -19.32 0.14 11.97
CA ARG A 55 -18.75 0.26 13.34
C ARG A 55 -18.42 1.71 13.71
N ILE A 56 -18.26 2.58 12.71
CA ILE A 56 -18.03 4.02 12.93
C ILE A 56 -19.11 4.65 13.82
N PHE A 57 -20.35 4.14 13.79
CA PHE A 57 -21.44 4.65 14.63
C PHE A 57 -21.18 4.41 16.13
N ASP A 58 -20.60 3.27 16.48
CA ASP A 58 -20.28 2.91 17.87
C ASP A 58 -19.05 3.68 18.37
N VAL A 59 -18.09 3.92 17.49
CA VAL A 59 -16.88 4.67 17.81
C VAL A 59 -17.18 6.16 17.98
N LEU A 60 -17.81 6.78 16.98
CA LEU A 60 -18.04 8.23 16.98
C LEU A 60 -19.26 8.65 17.80
N GLY A 61 -20.29 7.80 17.89
CA GLY A 61 -21.60 8.15 18.45
C GLY A 61 -22.53 8.75 17.38
N ARG A 62 -23.83 8.44 17.46
CA ARG A 62 -24.83 8.85 16.46
C ARG A 62 -24.99 10.37 16.34
N GLU A 63 -24.70 11.12 17.40
CA GLU A 63 -24.72 12.59 17.41
C GLU A 63 -23.71 13.21 16.44
N ARG A 64 -22.67 12.45 16.06
CA ARG A 64 -21.66 12.84 15.08
C ARG A 64 -22.10 12.65 13.64
N PHE A 65 -23.36 12.34 13.39
CA PHE A 65 -23.89 12.18 12.06
C PHE A 65 -25.09 13.11 11.82
N VAL A 66 -25.33 13.40 10.55
CA VAL A 66 -26.57 13.97 10.03
C VAL A 66 -27.26 12.89 9.22
N GLU A 67 -28.47 12.55 9.60
CA GLU A 67 -29.30 11.64 8.82
C GLU A 67 -29.75 12.34 7.53
N VAL A 68 -29.63 11.65 6.41
CA VAL A 68 -30.13 12.09 5.11
C VAL A 68 -31.06 11.02 4.54
N THR A 69 -32.16 11.46 3.93
CA THR A 69 -33.03 10.57 3.17
C THR A 69 -32.39 10.34 1.80
N ALA A 70 -32.11 9.09 1.47
CA ALA A 70 -31.62 8.69 0.17
C ALA A 70 -32.67 7.84 -0.54
N LEU A 71 -32.75 8.00 -1.86
CA LEU A 71 -33.59 7.18 -2.73
C LEU A 71 -32.71 6.24 -3.57
N GLU A 72 -33.24 5.07 -3.87
CA GLU A 72 -32.64 4.16 -4.84
C GLU A 72 -32.64 4.82 -6.22
N VAL A 73 -31.54 4.65 -6.96
CA VAL A 73 -31.42 5.14 -8.33
C VAL A 73 -31.02 3.99 -9.26
N PRO A 74 -31.51 3.99 -10.51
CA PRO A 74 -30.99 3.09 -11.53
C PRO A 74 -29.48 3.24 -11.63
N GLY A 75 -28.78 2.12 -11.81
CA GLY A 75 -27.34 2.13 -11.95
C GLY A 75 -26.82 0.88 -12.65
N LYS A 76 -25.56 0.94 -13.04
CA LYS A 76 -24.80 -0.15 -13.63
C LYS A 76 -23.47 -0.27 -12.87
N VAL A 77 -23.15 -1.47 -12.42
CA VAL A 77 -21.84 -1.72 -11.79
C VAL A 77 -20.81 -1.78 -12.91
N VAL A 78 -19.98 -0.74 -13.01
CA VAL A 78 -18.95 -0.62 -14.05
C VAL A 78 -17.62 -1.22 -13.62
N TRP A 79 -17.39 -1.34 -12.31
CA TRP A 79 -16.29 -2.10 -11.72
C TRP A 79 -16.64 -2.49 -10.28
N PHE A 80 -16.14 -3.64 -9.82
CA PHE A 80 -16.26 -4.06 -8.43
C PHE A 80 -15.04 -4.87 -7.99
N ASN A 81 -14.80 -4.92 -6.68
CA ASN A 81 -13.74 -5.72 -6.08
C ASN A 81 -14.32 -7.05 -5.55
N PRO A 82 -14.06 -8.20 -6.19
CA PRO A 82 -14.64 -9.48 -5.79
C PRO A 82 -14.14 -9.94 -4.41
N THR A 83 -12.89 -9.62 -4.05
CA THR A 83 -12.33 -9.94 -2.72
C THR A 83 -13.07 -9.19 -1.63
N VAL A 84 -13.27 -7.88 -1.81
CA VAL A 84 -14.01 -7.04 -0.84
C VAL A 84 -15.48 -7.46 -0.77
N ALA A 85 -16.11 -7.75 -1.91
CA ALA A 85 -17.50 -8.21 -1.95
C ALA A 85 -17.67 -9.52 -1.16
N LYS A 86 -16.79 -10.50 -1.36
CA LYS A 86 -16.82 -11.77 -0.62
C LYS A 86 -16.63 -11.56 0.89
N LEU A 87 -15.72 -10.68 1.29
CA LEU A 87 -15.48 -10.33 2.70
C LEU A 87 -16.71 -9.68 3.35
N LEU A 88 -17.50 -8.95 2.56
CA LEU A 88 -18.76 -8.35 3.01
C LEU A 88 -19.96 -9.29 2.91
N GLY A 89 -19.74 -10.57 2.63
CA GLY A 89 -20.77 -11.60 2.59
C GLY A 89 -21.62 -11.62 1.32
N PHE A 90 -21.18 -10.98 0.23
CA PHE A 90 -21.81 -11.17 -1.07
C PHE A 90 -21.45 -12.55 -1.64
N ASP A 91 -22.42 -13.18 -2.31
CA ASP A 91 -22.21 -14.45 -3.01
C ASP A 91 -21.44 -14.22 -4.31
N VAL A 92 -20.11 -14.24 -4.20
CA VAL A 92 -19.19 -14.05 -5.32
C VAL A 92 -18.80 -15.42 -5.89
N PRO A 93 -19.03 -15.68 -7.18
CA PRO A 93 -18.59 -16.92 -7.83
C PRO A 93 -17.09 -17.16 -7.66
N THR A 94 -16.67 -18.43 -7.75
CA THR A 94 -15.25 -18.80 -7.57
C THR A 94 -14.29 -18.12 -8.55
N ASN A 95 -14.75 -17.81 -9.76
CA ASN A 95 -13.97 -17.08 -10.76
C ASN A 95 -13.97 -15.55 -10.55
N GLY A 96 -14.67 -15.04 -9.55
CA GLY A 96 -14.77 -13.61 -9.24
C GLY A 96 -15.58 -12.79 -10.24
N ALA A 97 -16.37 -13.41 -11.12
CA ALA A 97 -17.13 -12.72 -12.15
C ALA A 97 -18.38 -12.00 -11.60
N LEU A 98 -18.74 -10.89 -12.24
CA LEU A 98 -20.00 -10.17 -11.97
C LEU A 98 -21.16 -10.84 -12.72
N THR A 99 -21.91 -11.70 -12.03
CA THR A 99 -23.15 -12.29 -12.59
C THR A 99 -24.30 -11.28 -12.53
N PRO A 100 -25.37 -11.47 -13.35
CA PRO A 100 -26.57 -10.63 -13.26
C PRO A 100 -27.19 -10.61 -11.85
N GLU A 101 -27.18 -11.75 -11.15
CA GLU A 101 -27.72 -11.89 -9.80
C GLU A 101 -26.88 -11.12 -8.78
N LEU A 102 -25.54 -11.22 -8.89
CA LEU A 102 -24.62 -10.48 -8.03
C LEU A 102 -24.71 -8.98 -8.29
N GLU A 103 -24.77 -8.56 -9.55
CA GLU A 103 -24.95 -7.15 -9.92
C GLU A 103 -26.25 -6.58 -9.34
N LYS A 104 -27.36 -7.31 -9.48
CA LYS A 104 -28.64 -6.93 -8.87
C LYS A 104 -28.51 -6.78 -7.36
N ALA A 105 -27.90 -7.75 -6.67
CA ALA A 105 -27.70 -7.69 -5.22
C ALA A 105 -26.82 -6.50 -4.78
N LEU A 106 -25.79 -6.17 -5.57
CA LEU A 106 -24.96 -4.98 -5.33
C LEU A 106 -25.76 -3.69 -5.53
N LEU A 107 -26.48 -3.54 -6.63
CA LEU A 107 -27.26 -2.33 -6.92
C LEU A 107 -28.35 -2.09 -5.86
N GLU A 108 -29.08 -3.13 -5.45
CA GLU A 108 -30.13 -3.06 -4.42
C GLU A 108 -29.63 -2.57 -3.06
N LYS A 109 -28.34 -2.78 -2.76
CA LYS A 109 -27.68 -2.39 -1.50
C LYS A 109 -26.86 -1.10 -1.60
N LEU A 110 -26.41 -0.73 -2.79
CA LEU A 110 -25.36 0.28 -2.96
C LEU A 110 -25.75 1.44 -3.87
N SER A 111 -26.84 1.35 -4.64
CA SER A 111 -27.21 2.37 -5.63
C SER A 111 -28.19 3.41 -5.06
N PHE A 112 -27.69 4.26 -4.18
CA PHE A 112 -28.49 5.29 -3.50
C PHE A 112 -27.92 6.69 -3.69
N ARG A 113 -28.82 7.69 -3.80
CA ARG A 113 -28.45 9.11 -3.74
C ARG A 113 -29.35 9.88 -2.78
N VAL A 114 -28.81 10.93 -2.18
CA VAL A 114 -29.55 11.89 -1.36
C VAL A 114 -30.67 12.53 -2.19
N GLN A 115 -31.83 12.65 -1.55
CA GLN A 115 -32.99 13.35 -2.10
C GLN A 115 -32.62 14.80 -2.45
N ARG A 116 -32.92 15.22 -3.69
CA ARG A 116 -32.76 16.62 -4.09
C ARG A 116 -33.89 17.48 -3.48
N PRO A 117 -33.65 18.75 -3.13
CA PRO A 117 -34.71 19.63 -2.66
C PRO A 117 -35.91 19.66 -3.63
N GLY A 118 -37.12 19.46 -3.11
CA GLY A 118 -38.37 19.45 -3.89
C GLY A 118 -38.63 18.16 -4.69
N GLU A 119 -37.76 17.15 -4.63
CA GLU A 119 -37.97 15.87 -5.32
C GLU A 119 -39.06 15.03 -4.65
N SER A 120 -40.08 14.61 -5.42
CA SER A 120 -41.10 13.66 -4.95
C SER A 120 -40.50 12.27 -4.68
N LEU A 121 -40.93 11.68 -3.56
CA LEU A 121 -40.56 10.33 -3.11
C LEU A 121 -41.63 9.28 -3.46
N GLU A 122 -42.76 9.68 -4.06
CA GLU A 122 -43.85 8.77 -4.37
C GLU A 122 -43.39 7.63 -5.29
N GLY A 123 -43.66 6.39 -4.90
CA GLY A 123 -43.27 5.18 -5.64
C GLY A 123 -41.77 4.85 -5.60
N LYS A 124 -40.94 5.60 -4.87
CA LYS A 124 -39.49 5.37 -4.79
C LYS A 124 -39.11 4.64 -3.51
N LYS A 125 -38.22 3.64 -3.61
CA LYS A 125 -37.59 3.01 -2.45
C LYS A 125 -36.62 4.00 -1.82
N THR A 126 -36.72 4.18 -0.50
CA THR A 126 -35.88 5.11 0.26
C THR A 126 -35.21 4.41 1.44
N ILE A 127 -34.06 4.94 1.84
CA ILE A 127 -33.33 4.53 3.04
C ILE A 127 -32.83 5.76 3.80
N LYS A 128 -32.45 5.55 5.06
CA LYS A 128 -31.71 6.55 5.84
C LYS A 128 -30.23 6.27 5.74
N MET A 129 -29.46 7.28 5.33
CA MET A 129 -28.00 7.26 5.32
C MET A 129 -27.46 8.34 6.26
N PHE A 130 -26.17 8.27 6.59
CA PHE A 130 -25.58 9.09 7.64
C PHE A 130 -24.33 9.81 7.15
N ALA A 131 -24.39 11.14 7.02
CA ALA A 131 -23.23 11.96 6.73
C ALA A 131 -22.51 12.32 8.05
N ASP A 132 -21.23 11.98 8.17
CA ASP A 132 -20.42 12.23 9.36
C ASP A 132 -19.98 13.70 9.48
N LYS A 133 -20.00 14.20 10.72
CA LYS A 133 -19.58 15.56 11.12
C LYS A 133 -18.12 15.54 11.57
N TYR A 134 -17.30 16.36 10.92
CA TYR A 134 -15.89 16.50 11.28
C TYR A 134 -15.35 17.88 10.87
N GLY A 135 -14.31 18.33 11.57
CA GLY A 135 -13.64 19.61 11.37
C GLY A 135 -12.22 19.45 10.80
N GLY A 136 -11.42 20.51 10.92
CA GLY A 136 -10.01 20.50 10.52
C GLY A 136 -9.76 20.99 9.10
N ASP A 137 -8.50 20.84 8.67
CA ASP A 137 -8.04 21.33 7.38
C ASP A 137 -8.57 20.47 6.22
N GLY A 138 -8.68 21.09 5.04
CA GLY A 138 -9.06 20.39 3.80
C GLY A 138 -10.56 20.26 3.55
N LEU A 139 -11.42 20.93 4.33
CA LEU A 139 -12.88 20.82 4.22
C LEU A 139 -13.54 21.75 3.18
N GLY A 140 -12.83 22.74 2.66
CA GLY A 140 -13.41 23.70 1.70
C GLY A 140 -14.66 24.43 2.21
N GLY A 141 -14.74 24.68 3.52
CA GLY A 141 -15.91 25.29 4.16
C GLY A 141 -17.05 24.33 4.51
N SER A 142 -16.91 23.03 4.22
CA SER A 142 -17.87 22.00 4.64
C SER A 142 -17.78 21.72 6.15
N GLU A 143 -18.85 21.19 6.73
CA GLU A 143 -18.95 20.84 8.17
C GLU A 143 -18.83 19.32 8.42
N GLY A 144 -18.28 18.60 7.44
CA GLY A 144 -18.12 17.15 7.44
C GLY A 144 -18.25 16.59 6.02
N ALA A 145 -18.86 15.42 5.88
CA ALA A 145 -19.04 14.78 4.58
C ALA A 145 -20.09 15.47 3.71
N GLY A 146 -19.66 16.46 2.92
CA GLY A 146 -20.53 17.23 2.03
C GLY A 146 -21.13 16.45 0.85
N ARG A 147 -20.50 15.33 0.46
CA ARG A 147 -20.89 14.52 -0.70
C ARG A 147 -20.78 13.01 -0.49
N ALA A 148 -20.75 12.58 0.77
CA ALA A 148 -20.67 11.18 1.14
C ALA A 148 -21.60 10.87 2.32
N ALA A 149 -22.08 9.63 2.39
CA ALA A 149 -22.87 9.17 3.52
C ALA A 149 -22.66 7.66 3.74
N PHE A 150 -22.67 7.24 5.00
CA PHE A 150 -22.60 5.85 5.41
C PHE A 150 -23.93 5.13 5.22
N LEU A 151 -23.84 3.87 4.83
CA LEU A 151 -24.97 2.97 4.78
C LEU A 151 -25.38 2.54 6.21
N PRO A 152 -26.68 2.36 6.46
CA PRO A 152 -27.17 1.88 7.76
C PRO A 152 -26.77 0.43 8.03
N THR A 153 -26.66 -0.39 6.97
CA THR A 153 -26.64 -1.85 7.06
C THR A 153 -25.33 -2.51 6.63
N LEU A 154 -24.33 -1.71 6.25
CA LEU A 154 -23.06 -2.20 5.71
C LEU A 154 -21.96 -1.26 6.19
N ASN A 155 -20.77 -1.81 6.49
CA ASN A 155 -19.62 -0.98 6.85
C ASN A 155 -18.99 -0.30 5.61
N ALA A 156 -19.76 0.59 5.01
CA ALA A 156 -19.41 1.28 3.78
C ALA A 156 -20.02 2.69 3.74
N SER A 157 -19.30 3.61 3.12
CA SER A 157 -19.78 4.93 2.72
C SER A 157 -19.90 5.00 1.20
N ILE A 158 -20.90 5.73 0.72
CA ILE A 158 -21.03 6.03 -0.70
C ILE A 158 -20.63 7.49 -0.88
N LYS A 159 -19.64 7.74 -1.74
CA LYS A 159 -19.20 9.08 -2.16
C LYS A 159 -19.80 9.39 -3.53
N GLY A 160 -20.21 10.64 -3.73
CA GLY A 160 -20.97 11.07 -4.90
C GLY A 160 -22.48 10.91 -4.76
N VAL A 161 -22.98 10.72 -3.53
CA VAL A 161 -24.43 10.56 -3.23
C VAL A 161 -25.27 11.81 -3.48
N GLY A 162 -24.67 12.93 -3.89
CA GLY A 162 -25.32 14.23 -3.92
C GLY A 162 -25.02 15.05 -2.68
N ARG A 163 -25.55 16.28 -2.67
CA ARG A 163 -25.25 17.28 -1.65
C ARG A 163 -25.89 16.91 -0.32
N THR A 164 -25.07 16.77 0.72
CA THR A 164 -25.56 16.56 2.10
C THR A 164 -25.77 17.92 2.80
N PRO A 165 -26.45 17.96 3.95
CA PRO A 165 -26.56 19.18 4.76
C PRO A 165 -25.22 19.75 5.24
N LEU A 166 -24.15 18.96 5.19
CA LEU A 166 -22.80 19.35 5.63
C LEU A 166 -21.95 19.97 4.52
N ALA A 167 -22.43 20.01 3.28
CA ALA A 167 -21.70 20.59 2.16
C ALA A 167 -21.55 22.11 2.30
N SER A 168 -20.36 22.63 1.93
CA SER A 168 -20.09 24.07 1.88
C SER A 168 -21.19 24.83 1.13
N LYS A 169 -21.65 25.94 1.70
CA LYS A 169 -22.61 26.86 1.07
C LYS A 169 -21.96 27.80 0.06
N ASP A 170 -20.65 27.71 -0.08
CA ASP A 170 -19.92 28.46 -1.09
C ASP A 170 -20.38 28.03 -2.49
N ILE A 171 -20.88 29.00 -3.25
CA ILE A 171 -21.37 28.80 -4.62
C ILE A 171 -20.22 28.79 -5.63
N ASP A 172 -19.06 29.33 -5.27
CA ASP A 172 -17.89 29.42 -6.13
C ASP A 172 -17.09 28.10 -6.12
N ASP A 173 -17.35 27.22 -5.15
CA ASP A 173 -16.83 25.85 -5.13
C ASP A 173 -17.54 24.97 -6.16
N THR A 174 -17.22 25.17 -7.43
CA THR A 174 -17.77 24.39 -8.54
C THR A 174 -17.34 22.92 -8.52
N GLN A 175 -16.31 22.55 -7.75
CA GLN A 175 -15.75 21.20 -7.73
C GLN A 175 -16.46 20.27 -6.72
N HIS A 176 -16.99 20.81 -5.61
CA HIS A 176 -17.62 20.00 -4.58
C HIS A 176 -19.07 20.41 -4.25
N SER A 177 -19.50 21.64 -4.56
CA SER A 177 -20.83 22.14 -4.17
C SER A 177 -22.00 21.35 -4.77
N HIS A 178 -21.79 20.68 -5.91
CA HIS A 178 -22.81 19.89 -6.61
C HIS A 178 -23.03 18.49 -5.99
N GLY A 179 -22.18 18.05 -5.06
CA GLY A 179 -22.36 16.79 -4.31
C GLY A 179 -22.09 15.49 -5.09
N GLY A 180 -21.63 15.60 -6.34
CA GLY A 180 -21.27 14.46 -7.19
C GLY A 180 -19.79 14.09 -7.06
N ALA A 181 -19.42 12.93 -7.59
CA ALA A 181 -18.03 12.52 -7.75
C ALA A 181 -17.79 12.07 -9.20
N PRO A 182 -16.72 12.54 -9.87
CA PRO A 182 -16.36 12.04 -11.19
C PRO A 182 -16.12 10.54 -11.19
N MET A 183 -16.53 9.86 -12.26
CA MET A 183 -16.26 8.43 -12.45
C MET A 183 -14.74 8.12 -12.40
N ARG A 184 -13.93 9.02 -12.94
CA ARG A 184 -12.46 8.96 -12.86
C ARG A 184 -11.94 8.95 -11.43
N GLU A 185 -12.55 9.73 -10.52
CA GLU A 185 -12.21 9.73 -9.10
C GLU A 185 -12.47 8.34 -8.49
N GLY A 186 -13.56 7.67 -8.86
CA GLY A 186 -13.88 6.32 -8.44
C GLY A 186 -12.82 5.29 -8.83
N PHE A 187 -12.33 5.34 -10.07
CA PHE A 187 -11.28 4.42 -10.52
C PHE A 187 -9.91 4.73 -9.91
N LEU A 188 -9.57 6.00 -9.72
CA LEU A 188 -8.34 6.38 -9.00
C LEU A 188 -8.37 5.84 -7.56
N GLU A 189 -9.50 5.97 -6.85
CA GLU A 189 -9.63 5.42 -5.51
C GLU A 189 -9.62 3.88 -5.49
N ALA A 190 -10.23 3.23 -6.48
CA ALA A 190 -10.18 1.77 -6.61
C ALA A 190 -8.74 1.26 -6.78
N ILE A 191 -7.99 1.88 -7.69
CA ILE A 191 -6.59 1.53 -7.95
C ILE A 191 -5.74 1.82 -6.71
N TRP A 192 -5.75 3.04 -6.19
CA TRP A 192 -4.90 3.42 -5.07
C TRP A 192 -5.28 2.75 -3.75
N GLY A 193 -6.55 2.33 -3.60
CA GLY A 193 -7.00 1.56 -2.44
C GLY A 193 -6.32 0.20 -2.37
N GLU A 194 -6.23 -0.50 -3.50
CA GLU A 194 -5.51 -1.77 -3.58
C GLU A 194 -3.99 -1.59 -3.60
N VAL A 195 -3.47 -0.61 -4.36
CA VAL A 195 -2.03 -0.30 -4.37
C VAL A 195 -1.53 -0.03 -2.96
N GLY A 196 -2.25 0.80 -2.20
CA GLY A 196 -1.83 1.08 -0.83
C GLY A 196 -2.03 -0.10 0.11
N THR A 197 -3.04 -0.94 -0.10
CA THR A 197 -3.19 -2.23 0.62
C THR A 197 -1.99 -3.16 0.38
N ASN A 198 -1.45 -3.17 -0.84
CA ASN A 198 -0.31 -3.99 -1.24
C ASN A 198 1.03 -3.44 -0.73
N LEU A 199 1.19 -2.11 -0.69
CA LEU A 199 2.47 -1.47 -0.42
C LEU A 199 2.66 -1.02 1.04
N PHE A 200 1.59 -0.59 1.72
CA PHE A 200 1.68 0.00 3.05
C PHE A 200 1.30 -0.99 4.14
N THR A 201 1.99 -0.87 5.29
CA THR A 201 1.68 -1.72 6.44
C THR A 201 0.26 -1.45 6.95
N ARG A 202 -0.12 -0.17 7.07
CA ARG A 202 -1.49 0.22 7.47
C ARG A 202 -2.51 0.03 6.35
N GLY A 203 -2.08 0.07 5.09
CA GLY A 203 -2.95 -0.06 3.92
C GLY A 203 -3.63 1.26 3.52
N SER A 204 -4.74 1.14 2.80
CA SER A 204 -5.60 2.25 2.38
C SER A 204 -7.06 1.84 2.49
N THR A 205 -7.97 2.82 2.47
CA THR A 205 -9.38 2.53 2.21
C THR A 205 -9.57 1.88 0.85
N ARG A 206 -10.46 0.89 0.80
CA ARG A 206 -10.70 0.09 -0.41
C ARG A 206 -12.05 0.46 -1.02
N ILE A 207 -12.19 0.25 -2.33
CA ILE A 207 -13.45 0.44 -3.05
C ILE A 207 -14.08 -0.92 -3.32
N LEU A 208 -15.34 -1.08 -2.92
CA LEU A 208 -16.16 -2.25 -3.25
C LEU A 208 -16.67 -2.16 -4.69
N ALA A 209 -17.22 -1.00 -5.08
CA ALA A 209 -17.82 -0.82 -6.40
C ALA A 209 -17.75 0.64 -6.87
N VAL A 210 -17.64 0.80 -8.18
CA VAL A 210 -17.92 2.05 -8.89
C VAL A 210 -19.19 1.82 -9.69
N ILE A 211 -20.22 2.62 -9.38
CA ILE A 211 -21.55 2.48 -9.98
C ILE A 211 -21.84 3.71 -10.82
N ASP A 212 -22.13 3.46 -12.08
CA ASP A 212 -22.60 4.45 -13.02
C ASP A 212 -24.12 4.61 -12.90
N ASN A 213 -24.58 5.80 -12.55
CA ASN A 213 -26.01 6.13 -12.45
C ASN A 213 -26.52 7.00 -13.61
N GLY A 214 -25.71 7.18 -14.65
CA GLY A 214 -26.04 8.01 -15.81
C GLY A 214 -26.04 9.52 -15.57
N ASP A 215 -25.60 10.00 -14.40
CA ASP A 215 -25.55 11.42 -14.05
C ASP A 215 -24.24 12.08 -14.52
N TYR A 216 -24.28 13.41 -14.69
CA TYR A 216 -23.14 14.21 -15.15
C TYR A 216 -22.97 15.46 -14.29
N THR A 217 -21.71 15.89 -14.11
CA THR A 217 -21.41 17.27 -13.75
C THR A 217 -21.36 18.10 -15.02
N GLU A 218 -22.12 19.19 -15.04
CA GLU A 218 -22.03 20.23 -16.05
C GLU A 218 -21.14 21.35 -15.50
N TRP A 219 -20.05 21.63 -16.19
CA TRP A 219 -19.08 22.65 -15.84
C TRP A 219 -19.52 24.02 -16.41
N PRO A 220 -19.07 25.14 -15.82
CA PRO A 220 -19.42 26.49 -16.30
C PRO A 220 -19.04 26.76 -17.76
N ASP A 221 -18.03 26.06 -18.28
CA ASP A 221 -17.58 26.14 -19.68
C ASP A 221 -18.42 25.27 -20.65
N GLY A 222 -19.48 24.62 -20.16
CA GLY A 222 -20.32 23.69 -20.90
C GLY A 222 -19.76 22.28 -21.00
N GLY A 223 -18.56 22.02 -20.44
CA GLY A 223 -17.98 20.69 -20.34
C GLY A 223 -18.87 19.76 -19.51
N ARG A 224 -18.89 18.47 -19.85
CA ARG A 224 -19.61 17.45 -19.08
C ARG A 224 -18.65 16.38 -18.60
N GLU A 225 -18.71 16.05 -17.32
CA GLU A 225 -17.94 14.94 -16.74
C GLU A 225 -18.91 13.93 -16.11
N ARG A 226 -18.78 12.67 -16.52
CA ARG A 226 -19.63 11.58 -16.04
C ARG A 226 -19.40 11.31 -14.55
N ARG A 227 -20.48 11.17 -13.78
CA ARG A 227 -20.44 10.89 -12.35
C ARG A 227 -20.49 9.40 -12.04
N ALA A 228 -20.11 9.06 -10.82
CA ALA A 228 -20.32 7.73 -10.26
C ALA A 228 -20.68 7.80 -8.77
N LEU A 229 -21.35 6.76 -8.29
CA LEU A 229 -21.39 6.42 -6.88
C LEU A 229 -20.17 5.54 -6.57
N ILE A 230 -19.34 5.99 -5.63
CA ILE A 230 -18.09 5.33 -5.25
C ILE A 230 -18.30 4.70 -3.88
N VAL A 231 -18.32 3.37 -3.82
CA VAL A 231 -18.62 2.62 -2.59
C VAL A 231 -17.31 2.30 -1.86
N ARG A 232 -16.98 3.09 -0.85
CA ARG A 232 -15.77 2.94 -0.03
C ARG A 232 -16.10 2.12 1.21
N VAL A 233 -15.25 1.15 1.55
CA VAL A 233 -15.46 0.23 2.68
C VAL A 233 -14.53 0.54 3.84
N GLY A 234 -14.98 0.19 5.06
CA GLY A 234 -14.24 0.44 6.30
C GLY A 234 -14.72 1.65 7.09
N ASP A 235 -14.19 1.78 8.31
CA ASP A 235 -14.70 2.72 9.32
C ASP A 235 -14.32 4.18 9.04
N GLN A 236 -13.28 4.43 8.24
CA GLN A 236 -12.86 5.78 7.82
C GLN A 236 -12.74 6.78 8.99
N ILE A 237 -12.29 6.29 10.16
CA ILE A 237 -12.12 7.12 11.35
C ILE A 237 -10.93 8.06 11.15
N ARG A 238 -11.23 9.30 10.79
CA ARG A 238 -10.27 10.40 10.56
C ARG A 238 -9.81 11.10 11.85
N PRO A 239 -8.58 11.66 11.87
CA PRO A 239 -8.17 12.71 12.80
C PRO A 239 -9.16 13.87 12.91
N ALA A 240 -9.77 14.26 11.77
CA ALA A 240 -10.77 15.31 11.68
C ALA A 240 -12.00 15.12 12.56
N HIS A 241 -12.36 13.87 12.92
CA HIS A 241 -13.48 13.62 13.84
C HIS A 241 -13.23 14.13 15.26
N LEU A 242 -11.96 14.34 15.62
CA LEU A 242 -11.54 14.85 16.92
C LEU A 242 -11.45 16.38 16.95
N ILE A 243 -11.64 17.04 15.80
CA ILE A 243 -11.53 18.48 15.62
C ILE A 243 -12.93 19.01 15.25
N GLU A 244 -13.39 20.08 15.88
CA GLU A 244 -14.69 20.71 15.58
C GLU A 244 -14.48 22.05 14.92
N ARG A 245 -15.11 22.33 13.76
CA ARG A 245 -15.33 23.66 13.15
C ARG A 245 -14.30 24.75 13.56
N PHE A 246 -12.99 24.48 13.45
CA PHE A 246 -11.83 25.33 13.83
C PHE A 246 -11.23 25.21 15.25
N GLY A 247 -11.45 24.15 16.02
CA GLY A 247 -10.89 23.95 17.37
C GLY A 247 -11.25 22.64 18.10
N ALA A 248 -10.96 22.56 19.40
CA ALA A 248 -11.26 21.43 20.28
C ALA A 248 -12.74 21.43 20.70
N GLY A 249 -13.40 20.26 20.68
CA GLY A 249 -14.78 20.08 21.17
C GLY A 249 -14.85 19.26 22.47
N PRO A 250 -15.95 19.32 23.25
CA PRO A 250 -16.09 18.54 24.49
C PRO A 250 -16.06 17.01 24.27
N HIS A 251 -16.21 16.55 23.02
CA HIS A 251 -16.26 15.14 22.65
C HIS A 251 -14.90 14.56 22.22
N SER A 252 -13.86 15.39 22.01
CA SER A 252 -12.60 14.93 21.41
C SER A 252 -11.92 13.82 22.21
N TYR A 253 -11.79 13.97 23.54
CA TYR A 253 -11.13 12.96 24.39
C TYR A 253 -11.89 11.61 24.45
N PRO A 254 -13.20 11.57 24.76
CA PRO A 254 -13.93 10.30 24.77
C PRO A 254 -13.92 9.58 23.41
N VAL A 255 -14.09 10.33 22.31
CA VAL A 255 -14.03 9.76 20.96
C VAL A 255 -12.62 9.25 20.64
N PHE A 256 -11.57 9.99 21.03
CA PHE A 256 -10.19 9.53 20.84
C PHE A 256 -9.91 8.21 21.54
N VAL A 257 -10.37 8.04 22.80
CA VAL A 257 -10.15 6.79 23.54
C VAL A 257 -10.86 5.62 22.84
N ARG A 258 -12.12 5.79 22.44
CA ARG A 258 -12.86 4.73 21.71
C ARG A 258 -12.25 4.42 20.36
N ALA A 259 -11.86 5.44 19.59
CA ALA A 259 -11.21 5.27 18.30
C ALA A 259 -9.85 4.59 18.44
N ALA A 260 -9.05 4.97 19.45
CA ALA A 260 -7.77 4.32 19.71
C ALA A 260 -7.95 2.86 20.16
N GLU A 261 -9.00 2.55 20.92
CA GLU A 261 -9.33 1.18 21.34
C GLU A 261 -9.77 0.34 20.14
N ASP A 262 -10.67 0.87 19.32
CA ASP A 262 -11.16 0.23 18.09
C ASP A 262 -10.03 -0.07 17.10
N ARG A 263 -9.06 0.84 16.98
CA ARG A 263 -7.85 0.64 16.15
C ARG A 263 -6.76 -0.18 16.83
N GLY A 264 -6.98 -0.64 18.06
CA GLY A 264 -6.01 -1.43 18.84
C GLY A 264 -4.71 -0.68 19.17
N VAL A 265 -4.74 0.65 19.21
CA VAL A 265 -3.58 1.52 19.49
C VAL A 265 -3.64 2.19 20.86
N LEU A 266 -4.76 2.05 21.59
CA LEU A 266 -4.91 2.56 22.94
C LEU A 266 -3.91 1.91 23.90
N VAL A 267 -3.12 2.74 24.58
CA VAL A 267 -2.27 2.32 25.70
C VAL A 267 -2.97 2.65 27.01
N LYS A 268 -3.05 1.67 27.91
CA LYS A 268 -3.60 1.82 29.26
C LYS A 268 -2.45 1.76 30.28
N THR A 269 -2.56 2.55 31.34
CA THR A 269 -1.66 2.53 32.51
C THR A 269 -2.48 2.43 33.80
N LYS A 270 -1.85 2.10 34.92
CA LYS A 270 -2.53 2.04 36.22
C LYS A 270 -2.52 3.41 36.90
N ASP A 271 -3.68 3.87 37.34
CA ASP A 271 -3.79 5.03 38.22
C ASP A 271 -3.05 4.76 39.55
N PRO A 272 -2.03 5.55 39.92
CA PRO A 272 -1.30 5.34 41.17
C PRO A 272 -2.14 5.42 42.44
N LYS A 273 -3.27 6.14 42.41
CA LYS A 273 -4.15 6.35 43.58
C LYS A 273 -5.18 5.23 43.73
N THR A 274 -5.72 4.75 42.62
CA THR A 274 -6.88 3.83 42.62
C THR A 274 -6.53 2.43 42.12
N GLY A 275 -5.38 2.25 41.47
CA GLY A 275 -4.99 1.02 40.79
C GLY A 275 -5.76 0.72 39.49
N ALA A 276 -6.77 1.52 39.15
CA ALA A 276 -7.62 1.32 37.97
C ALA A 276 -6.86 1.59 36.67
N GLU A 277 -7.18 0.83 35.62
CA GLU A 277 -6.65 1.08 34.30
C GLU A 277 -7.25 2.35 33.69
N VAL A 278 -6.38 3.20 33.17
CA VAL A 278 -6.73 4.48 32.56
C VAL A 278 -5.96 4.67 31.27
N ALA A 279 -6.60 5.26 30.26
CA ALA A 279 -5.94 5.65 29.01
C ALA A 279 -4.73 6.55 29.27
N ASP A 280 -3.57 6.17 28.74
CA ASP A 280 -2.35 6.98 28.66
C ASP A 280 -2.31 7.68 27.30
N ILE A 281 -2.61 8.98 27.31
CA ILE A 281 -2.74 9.77 26.08
C ILE A 281 -1.39 10.00 25.43
N ASN A 282 -0.33 10.21 26.21
CA ASN A 282 1.01 10.40 25.66
C ASN A 282 1.55 9.12 25.02
N ALA A 283 1.40 7.97 25.68
CA ALA A 283 1.84 6.70 25.12
C ALA A 283 1.01 6.32 23.88
N THR A 284 -0.32 6.50 23.93
CA THR A 284 -1.20 6.28 22.77
C THR A 284 -0.80 7.18 21.58
N MET A 285 -0.55 8.47 21.82
CA MET A 285 -0.09 9.38 20.77
C MET A 285 1.27 8.98 20.19
N ARG A 286 2.20 8.44 20.98
CA ARG A 286 3.47 7.92 20.46
C ARG A 286 3.29 6.71 19.55
N VAL A 287 2.32 5.83 19.84
CA VAL A 287 1.95 4.73 18.94
C VAL A 287 1.42 5.29 17.62
N LEU A 288 0.49 6.25 17.66
CA LEU A 288 -0.03 6.90 16.45
C LEU A 288 1.07 7.61 15.65
N ILE A 289 1.94 8.36 16.33
CA ILE A 289 3.08 9.05 15.71
C ILE A 289 4.00 8.06 14.98
N ARG A 290 4.32 6.93 15.62
CA ARG A 290 5.15 5.88 15.01
C ARG A 290 4.48 5.30 13.76
N ASP A 291 3.19 5.01 13.83
CA ASP A 291 2.45 4.42 12.71
C ASP A 291 2.37 5.41 11.52
N HIS A 292 2.06 6.68 11.77
CA HIS A 292 2.11 7.74 10.74
C HIS A 292 3.53 7.97 10.17
N ALA A 293 4.55 7.91 11.02
CA ALA A 293 5.95 8.05 10.60
C ALA A 293 6.40 6.87 9.72
N ARG A 294 5.98 5.65 10.05
CA ARG A 294 6.22 4.45 9.24
C ARG A 294 5.59 4.58 7.86
N VAL A 295 4.33 4.98 7.80
CA VAL A 295 3.64 5.21 6.52
C VAL A 295 4.37 6.26 5.67
N ALA A 296 4.84 7.36 6.28
CA ALA A 296 5.62 8.36 5.56
C ALA A 296 6.98 7.82 5.04
N ALA A 297 7.63 6.93 5.79
CA ALA A 297 8.85 6.26 5.33
C ALA A 297 8.58 5.27 4.19
N GLU A 298 7.48 4.51 4.28
CA GLU A 298 7.02 3.61 3.22
C GLU A 298 6.66 4.40 1.94
N GLN A 299 6.05 5.59 2.06
CA GLN A 299 5.79 6.49 0.93
C GLN A 299 7.09 6.82 0.16
N VAL A 300 8.19 7.09 0.89
CA VAL A 300 9.51 7.29 0.28
C VAL A 300 10.00 6.03 -0.43
N ARG A 301 10.01 4.88 0.26
CA ARG A 301 10.45 3.58 -0.31
C ARG A 301 9.73 3.24 -1.60
N TRP A 302 8.42 3.49 -1.65
CA TRP A 302 7.59 3.14 -2.80
C TRP A 302 7.45 4.26 -3.85
N ARG A 303 8.10 5.41 -3.62
CA ARG A 303 8.00 6.60 -4.48
C ARG A 303 6.55 7.07 -4.66
N VAL A 304 5.75 6.95 -3.60
CA VAL A 304 4.33 7.35 -3.57
C VAL A 304 4.21 8.69 -2.84
N LEU A 305 3.43 9.60 -3.42
CA LEU A 305 3.05 10.88 -2.83
C LEU A 305 1.53 10.92 -2.68
N HIS A 306 1.01 11.28 -1.51
CA HIS A 306 -0.43 11.42 -1.34
C HIS A 306 -1.01 12.65 -2.06
N GLY A 307 -0.29 13.76 -2.00
CA GLY A 307 -0.59 15.01 -2.70
C GLY A 307 -1.53 15.99 -1.97
N THR A 308 -2.30 15.55 -0.98
CA THR A 308 -3.27 16.37 -0.21
C THR A 308 -3.47 15.90 1.23
N LEU A 309 -2.39 15.71 1.99
CA LEU A 309 -2.52 15.26 3.38
C LEU A 309 -3.15 16.33 4.28
N SER A 310 -4.25 15.96 4.91
CA SER A 310 -4.98 16.77 5.89
C SER A 310 -5.51 15.87 7.00
N THR A 311 -6.04 16.45 8.07
CA THR A 311 -6.78 15.71 9.11
C THR A 311 -8.01 14.98 8.56
N SER A 312 -8.54 15.38 7.40
CA SER A 312 -9.70 14.77 6.75
C SER A 312 -9.36 13.71 5.69
N ASN A 313 -8.12 13.70 5.18
CA ASN A 313 -7.64 12.80 4.10
C ASN A 313 -6.68 11.71 4.61
N MET A 314 -6.80 11.31 5.88
CA MET A 314 -6.11 10.13 6.42
C MET A 314 -6.94 9.54 7.56
N GLU A 315 -6.75 8.26 7.86
CA GLU A 315 -7.31 7.68 9.08
C GLU A 315 -6.42 7.95 10.29
N LEU A 316 -6.98 7.80 11.49
CA LEU A 316 -6.35 8.10 12.77
C LEU A 316 -5.05 7.33 12.99
N ASP A 317 -4.94 6.14 12.40
CA ASP A 317 -3.82 5.20 12.52
C ASP A 317 -2.79 5.31 11.38
N GLY A 318 -2.96 6.26 10.46
CA GLY A 318 -2.10 6.45 9.29
C GLY A 318 -2.53 5.73 8.02
N THR A 319 -3.61 4.94 8.04
CA THR A 319 -4.21 4.37 6.81
C THR A 319 -4.53 5.49 5.82
N GLN A 320 -4.24 5.28 4.53
CA GLN A 320 -4.49 6.32 3.51
C GLN A 320 -5.98 6.42 3.19
N LEU A 321 -6.45 7.64 2.92
CA LEU A 321 -7.85 7.96 2.64
C LEU A 321 -7.92 9.08 1.59
N ASP A 322 -9.00 9.14 0.79
CA ASP A 322 -9.20 10.17 -0.24
C ASP A 322 -8.05 10.20 -1.27
N LEU A 323 -8.00 9.11 -2.05
CA LEU A 323 -6.82 8.67 -2.78
C LEU A 323 -6.68 9.26 -4.20
N ALA A 324 -7.56 10.19 -4.59
CA ALA A 324 -7.64 10.71 -5.95
C ALA A 324 -6.43 11.57 -6.36
N THR A 325 -5.70 12.12 -5.38
CA THR A 325 -4.50 12.93 -5.64
C THR A 325 -3.20 12.13 -5.52
N ILE A 326 -3.27 10.85 -5.18
CA ILE A 326 -2.06 10.04 -5.02
C ILE A 326 -1.38 9.87 -6.38
N SER A 327 -0.05 9.91 -6.38
CA SER A 327 0.78 9.69 -7.55
C SER A 327 2.03 8.91 -7.19
N THR A 328 2.56 8.14 -8.13
CA THR A 328 3.98 7.78 -8.11
C THR A 328 4.80 8.73 -8.99
N GLN A 329 6.11 8.61 -8.89
CA GLN A 329 7.05 9.26 -9.80
C GLN A 329 8.21 8.32 -10.15
N PRO A 330 8.85 8.52 -11.32
CA PRO A 330 9.96 7.67 -11.75
C PRO A 330 11.19 7.80 -10.87
N ARG A 331 11.43 8.99 -10.29
CA ARG A 331 12.62 9.33 -9.47
C ARG A 331 12.19 10.04 -8.18
N THR A 332 13.12 10.48 -7.36
CA THR A 332 12.83 11.01 -6.00
C THR A 332 12.73 12.53 -5.92
N ALA A 333 12.32 13.22 -6.99
CA ALA A 333 12.18 14.67 -6.94
C ALA A 333 11.15 15.11 -5.88
N PRO A 334 11.31 16.27 -5.22
CA PRO A 334 10.36 16.79 -4.25
C PRO A 334 9.15 17.42 -4.97
N ILE A 335 8.44 16.61 -5.75
CA ILE A 335 7.26 17.04 -6.52
C ILE A 335 6.06 17.28 -5.60
N LYS A 336 5.08 18.04 -6.09
CA LYS A 336 3.77 18.25 -5.48
C LYS A 336 2.68 18.02 -6.51
N VAL A 337 1.47 17.72 -6.08
CA VAL A 337 0.32 17.53 -6.99
C VAL A 337 -0.46 18.84 -7.18
N LEU A 338 -0.63 19.62 -6.12
CA LEU A 338 -1.41 20.86 -6.15
C LEU A 338 -0.52 22.08 -5.86
N ALA A 339 -0.74 23.15 -6.65
CA ALA A 339 0.04 24.38 -6.54
C ALA A 339 -0.23 25.16 -5.24
N SER A 340 -1.44 25.05 -4.70
CA SER A 340 -1.87 25.73 -3.47
C SER A 340 -1.25 25.17 -2.19
N TYR A 341 -0.56 24.03 -2.26
CA TYR A 341 -0.03 23.32 -1.11
C TYR A 341 1.44 23.66 -0.80
N GLY A 342 1.78 23.63 0.50
CA GLY A 342 3.05 24.04 1.07
C GLY A 342 4.21 23.13 0.71
N LYS A 343 5.45 23.49 1.07
CA LYS A 343 6.64 22.65 0.80
C LYS A 343 6.55 21.30 1.53
N GLU A 344 5.82 21.28 2.63
CA GLU A 344 5.51 20.16 3.50
C GLU A 344 4.68 19.08 2.78
N ASP A 345 4.00 19.43 1.68
CA ASP A 345 3.20 18.52 0.84
C ASP A 345 3.99 17.96 -0.35
N SER A 346 5.31 18.21 -0.39
CA SER A 346 6.16 17.60 -1.41
C SER A 346 6.57 16.18 -1.04
N PHE A 347 6.87 15.38 -2.06
CA PHE A 347 7.41 14.04 -1.86
C PHE A 347 8.62 14.05 -0.91
N GLY A 348 8.58 13.18 0.11
CA GLY A 348 9.60 13.08 1.16
C GLY A 348 9.46 14.09 2.30
N ALA A 349 8.55 15.06 2.21
CA ALA A 349 8.24 16.02 3.28
C ALA A 349 6.92 15.71 4.01
N GLU A 350 6.13 14.73 3.55
CA GLU A 350 4.79 14.39 4.08
C GLU A 350 4.76 14.10 5.58
N TYR A 351 5.86 13.63 6.19
CA TYR A 351 5.95 13.46 7.65
C TYR A 351 5.79 14.80 8.41
N GLN A 352 6.20 15.92 7.81
CA GLN A 352 6.04 17.25 8.39
C GLN A 352 4.57 17.67 8.40
N GLN A 353 3.87 17.39 7.30
CA GLN A 353 2.44 17.64 7.20
C GLN A 353 1.67 16.76 8.20
N ARG A 354 2.03 15.48 8.32
CA ARG A 354 1.48 14.60 9.37
C ARG A 354 1.73 15.14 10.77
N ALA A 355 2.92 15.69 11.05
CA ALA A 355 3.21 16.30 12.34
C ALA A 355 2.30 17.51 12.63
N ILE A 356 2.06 18.38 11.65
CA ILE A 356 1.15 19.52 11.78
C ILE A 356 -0.26 19.03 12.13
N GLN A 357 -0.76 18.04 11.39
CA GLN A 357 -2.10 17.49 11.60
C GLN A 357 -2.24 16.77 12.95
N LEU A 358 -1.22 16.03 13.40
CA LEU A 358 -1.22 15.35 14.71
C LEU A 358 -1.09 16.30 15.90
N ILE A 359 -0.45 17.47 15.73
CA ILE A 359 -0.48 18.54 16.75
C ILE A 359 -1.91 18.99 16.98
N ASN A 360 -2.67 19.24 15.91
CA ASN A 360 -4.05 19.68 16.00
C ASN A 360 -4.93 18.64 16.73
N VAL A 361 -4.74 17.35 16.44
CA VAL A 361 -5.41 16.25 17.15
C VAL A 361 -5.06 16.25 18.63
N TYR A 362 -3.77 16.28 18.94
CA TYR A 362 -3.30 16.21 20.32
C TYR A 362 -3.83 17.38 21.15
N ASP A 363 -3.77 18.58 20.59
CA ASP A 363 -4.27 19.79 21.24
C ASP A 363 -5.80 19.75 21.41
N ALA A 364 -6.53 19.20 20.45
CA ALA A 364 -7.97 18.99 20.58
C ALA A 364 -8.33 18.01 21.70
N VAL A 365 -7.63 16.87 21.76
CA VAL A 365 -7.81 15.88 22.83
C VAL A 365 -7.48 16.50 24.20
N LEU A 366 -6.33 17.17 24.34
CA LEU A 366 -5.97 17.83 25.60
C LEU A 366 -6.96 18.92 25.99
N GLY A 367 -7.38 19.75 25.03
CA GLY A 367 -8.31 20.86 25.23
C GLY A 367 -9.67 20.42 25.75
N SER A 368 -10.14 19.24 25.34
CA SER A 368 -11.41 18.66 25.76
C SER A 368 -11.40 18.01 27.16
N MET A 369 -10.23 17.80 27.77
CA MET A 369 -10.11 17.18 29.09
C MET A 369 -10.19 18.19 30.24
N PRO A 370 -10.85 17.85 31.37
CA PRO A 370 -10.70 18.57 32.62
C PRO A 370 -9.23 18.63 33.07
N ASN A 371 -8.81 19.74 33.70
CA ASN A 371 -7.41 19.95 34.11
C ASN A 371 -6.86 18.82 35.01
N ALA A 372 -7.69 18.29 35.92
CA ALA A 372 -7.30 17.18 36.80
C ALA A 372 -7.02 15.88 36.02
N GLU A 373 -7.86 15.56 35.03
CA GLU A 373 -7.67 14.41 34.16
C GLU A 373 -6.45 14.60 33.24
N ARG A 374 -6.25 15.81 32.73
CA ARG A 374 -5.07 16.16 31.92
C ARG A 374 -3.77 15.96 32.71
N ALA A 375 -3.70 16.44 33.95
CA ALA A 375 -2.53 16.29 34.81
C ALA A 375 -2.21 14.81 35.09
N LYS A 376 -3.23 13.94 35.14
CA LYS A 376 -3.08 12.50 35.34
C LYS A 376 -2.66 11.74 34.08
N ARG A 377 -3.25 12.08 32.92
CA ARG A 377 -3.13 11.29 31.67
C ARG A 377 -2.11 11.82 30.68
N ALA A 378 -1.71 13.08 30.84
CA ALA A 378 -0.68 13.74 30.05
C ALA A 378 0.12 14.72 30.94
N PRO A 379 0.80 14.21 31.99
CA PRO A 379 1.46 15.05 33.00
C PRO A 379 2.54 15.97 32.41
N LYS A 380 3.17 15.55 31.31
CA LYS A 380 4.09 16.36 30.51
C LYS A 380 3.55 16.46 29.09
N ARG A 381 3.42 17.67 28.56
CA ARG A 381 2.99 17.86 27.17
C ARG A 381 4.01 17.25 26.21
N LEU A 382 3.53 16.47 25.26
CA LEU A 382 4.34 15.90 24.19
C LEU A 382 4.77 16.98 23.19
N ASP A 383 6.04 16.98 22.78
CA ASP A 383 6.48 17.70 21.59
C ASP A 383 6.24 16.81 20.36
N VAL A 384 5.01 16.84 19.86
CA VAL A 384 4.57 16.00 18.74
C VAL A 384 5.46 16.18 17.51
N ARG A 385 5.93 17.40 17.21
CA ARG A 385 6.78 17.67 16.04
C ARG A 385 8.12 16.95 16.15
N SER A 386 8.77 17.06 17.30
CA SER A 386 10.06 16.41 17.53
C SER A 386 9.92 14.89 17.56
N GLU A 387 8.85 14.36 18.15
CA GLU A 387 8.57 12.92 18.20
C GLU A 387 8.29 12.35 16.81
N VAL A 388 7.49 13.02 15.97
CA VAL A 388 7.27 12.60 14.57
C VAL A 388 8.57 12.63 13.77
N LYS A 389 9.36 13.69 13.89
CA LYS A 389 10.66 13.78 13.19
C LYS A 389 11.62 12.66 13.61
N LYS A 390 11.65 12.31 14.90
CA LYS A 390 12.46 11.21 15.41
C LYS A 390 11.98 9.87 14.87
N ALA A 391 10.69 9.57 15.05
CA ALA A 391 10.09 8.32 14.58
C ALA A 391 10.25 8.15 13.06
N TYR A 392 10.07 9.23 12.28
CA TYR A 392 10.24 9.20 10.83
C TYR A 392 11.67 8.84 10.42
N ARG A 393 12.68 9.40 11.08
CA ARG A 393 14.09 9.05 10.79
C ARG A 393 14.36 7.57 11.06
N GLU A 394 13.93 7.07 12.21
CA GLU A 394 14.11 5.67 12.59
C GLU A 394 13.41 4.73 11.59
N GLN A 395 12.19 5.05 11.16
CA GLN A 395 11.47 4.26 10.17
C GLN A 395 12.07 4.39 8.75
N LEU A 396 12.55 5.57 8.37
CA LEU A 396 13.19 5.79 7.08
C LEU A 396 14.49 4.99 6.94
N GLU A 397 15.27 4.89 8.02
CA GLU A 397 16.46 4.03 8.07
C GLU A 397 16.10 2.57 7.75
N ILE A 398 15.06 2.03 8.40
CA ILE A 398 14.58 0.67 8.18
C ILE A 398 14.07 0.49 6.74
N GLU A 399 13.23 1.41 6.25
CA GLU A 399 12.65 1.29 4.90
C GLU A 399 13.69 1.41 3.78
N LEU A 400 14.75 2.21 3.97
CA LEU A 400 15.86 2.27 3.00
C LEU A 400 16.75 1.01 3.05
N LEU A 401 16.91 0.38 4.21
CA LEU A 401 17.55 -0.93 4.32
C LEU A 401 16.72 -2.04 3.67
N ARG A 402 15.39 -1.98 3.77
CA ARG A 402 14.48 -2.87 3.04
C ARG A 402 14.57 -2.63 1.54
N ALA A 403 14.67 -1.38 1.10
CA ALA A 403 14.87 -1.03 -0.31
C ALA A 403 16.22 -1.52 -0.86
N VAL A 404 17.25 -1.73 -0.03
CA VAL A 404 18.48 -2.44 -0.43
C VAL A 404 18.24 -3.93 -0.73
N GLY A 405 17.11 -4.49 -0.29
CA GLY A 405 16.72 -5.88 -0.46
C GLY A 405 16.77 -6.72 0.81
N LEU A 406 17.10 -6.14 1.96
CA LEU A 406 17.08 -6.87 3.24
C LEU A 406 15.64 -7.23 3.63
N LYS A 407 15.45 -8.44 4.16
CA LYS A 407 14.19 -8.85 4.81
C LYS A 407 13.81 -7.88 5.92
N GLY A 408 12.51 -7.67 6.14
CA GLY A 408 12.01 -6.73 7.14
C GLY A 408 12.65 -6.88 8.53
N PRO A 409 12.64 -8.09 9.13
CA PRO A 409 13.26 -8.33 10.43
C PRO A 409 14.78 -8.10 10.46
N ALA A 410 15.51 -8.43 9.39
CA ALA A 410 16.94 -8.19 9.29
C ALA A 410 17.27 -6.69 9.19
N ALA A 411 16.47 -5.93 8.44
CA ALA A 411 16.60 -4.47 8.34
C ALA A 411 16.37 -3.78 9.70
N GLU A 412 15.34 -4.20 10.43
CA GLU A 412 15.04 -3.72 11.79
C GLU A 412 16.18 -4.02 12.76
N GLN A 413 16.67 -5.26 12.77
CA GLN A 413 17.78 -5.65 13.64
C GLN A 413 19.07 -4.89 13.30
N LEU A 414 19.39 -4.70 12.02
CA LEU A 414 20.56 -3.92 11.60
C LEU A 414 20.46 -2.45 12.02
N ALA A 415 19.29 -1.82 11.80
CA ALA A 415 19.05 -0.44 12.24
C ALA A 415 19.20 -0.28 13.76
N GLY A 416 18.84 -1.31 14.53
CA GLY A 416 19.04 -1.37 15.97
C GLY A 416 20.50 -1.61 16.39
N SER A 417 21.18 -2.60 15.81
CA SER A 417 22.53 -3.03 16.22
C SER A 417 23.64 -2.13 15.69
N ASP A 418 23.47 -1.56 14.51
CA ASP A 418 24.46 -0.76 13.78
C ASP A 418 23.90 0.63 13.45
N LYS A 419 23.25 1.28 14.43
CA LYS A 419 22.50 2.54 14.28
C LYS A 419 23.25 3.65 13.52
N LEU A 420 24.54 3.86 13.81
CA LEU A 420 25.34 4.90 13.14
C LEU A 420 25.52 4.61 11.64
N LEU A 421 25.71 3.35 11.28
CA LEU A 421 25.88 2.92 9.89
C LEU A 421 24.55 3.08 9.12
N ALA A 422 23.44 2.62 9.69
CA ALA A 422 22.11 2.77 9.11
C ALA A 422 21.74 4.24 8.92
N ALA A 423 21.91 5.07 9.97
CA ALA A 423 21.64 6.50 9.92
C ALA A 423 22.49 7.23 8.87
N ARG A 424 23.79 6.94 8.78
CA ARG A 424 24.67 7.56 7.78
C ARG A 424 24.28 7.14 6.36
N PHE A 425 23.99 5.86 6.15
CA PHE A 425 23.55 5.37 4.85
C PHE A 425 22.24 6.04 4.41
N ALA A 426 21.25 6.11 5.30
CA ALA A 426 19.98 6.80 5.03
C ALA A 426 20.17 8.30 4.74
N GLU A 427 21.05 8.98 5.48
CA GLU A 427 21.38 10.40 5.25
C GLU A 427 21.96 10.65 3.86
N VAL A 428 22.89 9.81 3.41
CA VAL A 428 23.50 9.91 2.08
C VAL A 428 22.46 9.72 0.99
N LEU A 429 21.60 8.70 1.10
CA LEU A 429 20.51 8.44 0.14
C LEU A 429 19.48 9.57 0.12
N LEU A 430 19.11 10.11 1.28
CA LEU A 430 18.19 11.24 1.37
C LEU A 430 18.82 12.49 0.75
N THR A 431 20.12 12.72 0.96
CA THR A 431 20.83 13.85 0.34
C THR A 431 20.89 13.70 -1.18
N LEU A 432 21.13 12.49 -1.70
CA LEU A 432 21.04 12.20 -3.14
C LEU A 432 19.63 12.48 -3.67
N SER A 433 18.60 12.07 -2.93
CA SER A 433 17.20 12.25 -3.36
C SER A 433 16.79 13.72 -3.50
N GLN A 434 17.44 14.60 -2.73
CA GLN A 434 17.18 16.04 -2.71
C GLN A 434 17.95 16.81 -3.79
N LEU A 435 18.91 16.18 -4.48
CA LEU A 435 19.59 16.81 -5.61
C LEU A 435 18.60 17.01 -6.76
N LYS A 436 18.44 18.25 -7.20
CA LYS A 436 17.46 18.61 -8.21
C LYS A 436 17.98 19.62 -9.22
N ASN A 437 17.49 19.49 -10.44
CA ASN A 437 17.56 20.52 -11.47
C ASN A 437 16.49 21.60 -11.22
N PRO A 438 16.69 22.84 -11.71
CA PRO A 438 15.63 23.83 -11.74
C PRO A 438 14.46 23.36 -12.62
N GLY A 439 13.23 23.69 -12.23
CA GLY A 439 12.04 23.37 -13.00
C GLY A 439 10.77 23.42 -12.15
N ASN A 440 9.63 23.21 -12.81
CA ASN A 440 8.33 23.15 -12.14
C ASN A 440 8.20 21.83 -11.34
N LEU A 441 7.83 21.94 -10.06
CA LEU A 441 7.66 20.79 -9.17
C LEU A 441 6.22 20.25 -9.16
N ILE A 442 5.30 20.88 -9.90
CA ILE A 442 3.89 20.47 -9.94
C ILE A 442 3.73 19.32 -10.93
N ALA A 443 3.48 18.12 -10.40
CA ALA A 443 3.09 16.95 -11.18
C ALA A 443 1.68 17.15 -11.73
N THR A 444 1.61 17.54 -12.99
CA THR A 444 0.35 17.73 -13.71
C THR A 444 -0.10 16.43 -14.37
N GLU A 445 -1.34 16.42 -14.86
CA GLU A 445 -1.87 15.32 -15.67
C GLU A 445 -1.22 15.22 -17.06
N ARG A 446 -0.38 16.20 -17.45
CA ARG A 446 0.15 16.32 -18.81
C ARG A 446 1.62 15.95 -18.96
N ALA A 447 2.41 15.90 -17.89
CA ALA A 447 3.85 15.71 -17.99
C ALA A 447 4.44 14.93 -16.79
N GLU A 448 5.40 14.05 -17.11
CA GLU A 448 6.23 13.37 -16.12
C GLU A 448 7.41 14.26 -15.72
N LEU A 449 7.70 14.35 -14.42
CA LEU A 449 8.78 15.17 -13.87
C LEU A 449 10.08 14.38 -13.63
N SER A 450 10.46 13.56 -14.61
CA SER A 450 11.63 12.67 -14.48
C SER A 450 12.97 13.40 -14.46
N ASP A 451 13.02 14.59 -15.04
CA ASP A 451 14.23 15.39 -15.25
C ASP A 451 14.56 16.35 -14.11
N ILE A 452 13.62 16.56 -13.18
CA ILE A 452 13.83 17.38 -11.99
C ILE A 452 14.80 16.69 -11.04
N SER A 453 14.72 15.37 -10.89
CA SER A 453 15.62 14.63 -10.00
C SER A 453 16.96 14.39 -10.68
N VAL A 454 18.05 14.78 -10.01
CA VAL A 454 19.42 14.59 -10.55
C VAL A 454 19.81 13.12 -10.53
N ALA A 455 19.39 12.35 -9.54
CA ALA A 455 19.82 10.97 -9.33
C ALA A 455 18.64 10.02 -9.14
N ASP A 456 18.67 8.87 -9.81
CA ASP A 456 17.74 7.77 -9.54
C ASP A 456 18.25 6.91 -8.37
N VAL A 457 17.86 7.30 -7.16
CA VAL A 457 18.24 6.61 -5.92
C VAL A 457 17.76 5.16 -5.91
N PHE A 458 16.58 4.86 -6.47
CA PHE A 458 16.04 3.50 -6.43
C PHE A 458 16.55 2.64 -7.59
N GLY A 459 16.91 3.25 -8.72
CA GLY A 459 17.75 2.62 -9.75
C GLY A 459 19.12 2.21 -9.21
N LEU A 460 19.73 3.06 -8.36
CA LEU A 460 20.93 2.72 -7.62
C LEU A 460 20.71 1.54 -6.67
N LEU A 461 19.71 1.59 -5.79
CA LEU A 461 19.42 0.51 -4.83
C LEU A 461 19.12 -0.83 -5.53
N LYS A 462 18.42 -0.78 -6.67
CA LYS A 462 18.19 -1.93 -7.57
C LYS A 462 19.48 -2.57 -8.08
N GLY A 463 20.51 -1.78 -8.39
CA GLY A 463 21.75 -2.26 -9.02
C GLY A 463 22.88 -2.61 -8.05
N LEU A 464 22.89 -2.05 -6.85
CA LEU A 464 23.98 -2.22 -5.87
C LEU A 464 24.31 -3.68 -5.51
N PRO A 465 23.32 -4.58 -5.26
CA PRO A 465 23.63 -5.98 -4.93
C PRO A 465 24.41 -6.71 -6.03
N ARG A 466 24.08 -6.43 -7.31
CA ARG A 466 24.81 -7.00 -8.45
C ARG A 466 26.24 -6.50 -8.48
N LEU A 467 26.42 -5.18 -8.32
CA LEU A 467 27.75 -4.56 -8.31
C LEU A 467 28.63 -5.07 -7.16
N TYR A 468 28.04 -5.32 -5.99
CA TYR A 468 28.75 -5.93 -4.86
C TYR A 468 29.19 -7.35 -5.15
N SER A 469 28.33 -8.16 -5.79
CA SER A 469 28.66 -9.53 -6.18
C SER A 469 29.83 -9.56 -7.19
N GLU A 470 29.77 -8.71 -8.23
CA GLU A 470 30.85 -8.53 -9.21
C GLU A 470 32.18 -8.14 -8.52
N ALA A 471 32.13 -7.18 -7.59
CA ALA A 471 33.33 -6.72 -6.88
C ALA A 471 33.93 -7.81 -5.98
N LYS A 472 33.07 -8.60 -5.31
CA LYS A 472 33.48 -9.72 -4.44
C LYS A 472 34.24 -10.80 -5.22
N GLU A 473 33.81 -11.14 -6.43
CA GLU A 473 34.48 -12.13 -7.29
C GLU A 473 35.90 -11.69 -7.71
N THR A 474 36.11 -10.38 -7.88
CA THR A 474 37.42 -9.81 -8.25
C THR A 474 38.33 -9.47 -7.07
N THR A 475 37.80 -9.48 -5.84
CA THR A 475 38.59 -9.19 -4.64
C THR A 475 39.33 -10.46 -4.21
N PRO A 476 40.67 -10.44 -4.07
CA PRO A 476 41.43 -11.57 -3.55
C PRO A 476 40.81 -12.12 -2.25
N SER A 477 40.84 -13.45 -2.07
CA SER A 477 40.22 -14.15 -0.93
C SER A 477 40.90 -13.89 0.43
N GLU A 478 41.76 -12.88 0.53
CA GLU A 478 42.42 -12.51 1.79
C GLU A 478 41.39 -11.92 2.77
N PRO A 479 41.25 -12.47 4.00
CA PRO A 479 40.25 -12.03 4.98
C PRO A 479 40.34 -10.55 5.40
N SER A 480 41.49 -9.91 5.18
CA SER A 480 41.74 -8.50 5.49
C SER A 480 41.26 -7.54 4.39
N GLN A 481 41.07 -8.02 3.16
CA GLN A 481 40.69 -7.18 2.04
C GLN A 481 39.19 -6.89 2.07
N ARG A 482 38.86 -5.60 2.00
CA ARG A 482 37.47 -5.13 1.97
C ARG A 482 37.01 -5.07 0.52
N VAL A 483 35.81 -5.59 0.24
CA VAL A 483 35.13 -5.40 -1.05
C VAL A 483 35.03 -3.90 -1.33
N LYS A 484 35.60 -3.45 -2.44
CA LYS A 484 35.57 -2.05 -2.87
C LYS A 484 34.71 -1.94 -4.12
N LEU A 485 33.65 -1.14 -4.06
CA LEU A 485 32.83 -0.85 -5.24
C LEU A 485 33.51 0.20 -6.10
N ASP A 486 33.39 0.04 -7.42
CA ASP A 486 33.85 1.05 -8.38
C ASP A 486 32.93 2.29 -8.32
N GLU A 487 33.51 3.44 -7.98
CA GLU A 487 32.77 4.71 -7.83
C GLU A 487 32.05 5.11 -9.12
N GLY A 488 32.66 4.84 -10.29
CA GLY A 488 32.10 5.16 -11.60
C GLY A 488 30.87 4.30 -11.93
N LYS A 489 30.91 3.00 -11.61
CA LYS A 489 29.76 2.09 -11.74
C LYS A 489 28.63 2.48 -10.78
N VAL A 490 28.93 2.88 -9.54
CA VAL A 490 27.93 3.39 -8.58
C VAL A 490 27.25 4.65 -9.13
N LEU A 491 28.03 5.60 -9.65
CA LEU A 491 27.51 6.81 -10.27
C LEU A 491 26.64 6.49 -11.50
N ALA A 492 27.05 5.53 -12.34
CA ALA A 492 26.32 5.13 -13.53
C ALA A 492 24.93 4.52 -13.19
N LEU A 493 24.81 3.75 -12.11
CA LEU A 493 23.54 3.20 -11.66
C LEU A 493 22.51 4.29 -11.31
N MET A 494 22.95 5.46 -10.86
CA MET A 494 22.06 6.60 -10.56
C MET A 494 21.50 7.27 -11.84
N SER A 495 22.04 6.95 -13.03
CA SER A 495 21.63 7.52 -14.31
C SER A 495 21.46 9.05 -14.25
N PRO A 496 22.53 9.81 -13.93
CA PRO A 496 22.40 11.19 -13.52
C PRO A 496 21.90 12.12 -14.65
N ILE A 497 21.07 13.09 -14.28
CA ILE A 497 20.54 14.11 -15.20
C ILE A 497 20.97 15.49 -14.68
N LEU A 498 21.80 16.21 -15.44
CA LEU A 498 22.26 17.56 -15.12
C LEU A 498 21.80 18.50 -16.25
N ARG A 499 21.04 19.56 -15.91
CA ARG A 499 20.42 20.45 -16.92
C ARG A 499 20.79 21.92 -16.81
N ASP A 500 21.42 22.33 -15.73
CA ASP A 500 21.77 23.73 -15.50
C ASP A 500 23.29 23.92 -15.56
N PRO A 501 23.83 24.52 -16.64
CA PRO A 501 25.27 24.75 -16.79
C PRO A 501 25.89 25.55 -15.64
N GLY A 502 25.12 26.43 -14.97
CA GLY A 502 25.61 27.29 -13.89
C GLY A 502 25.78 26.57 -12.55
N SER A 503 24.94 25.57 -12.25
CA SER A 503 25.03 24.75 -11.04
C SER A 503 25.56 23.33 -11.28
N GLU A 504 25.85 22.99 -12.54
CA GLU A 504 26.33 21.68 -12.96
C GLU A 504 27.58 21.27 -12.21
N GLY A 505 28.56 22.17 -12.08
CA GLY A 505 29.84 21.88 -11.42
C GLY A 505 29.66 21.44 -9.96
N ALA A 506 28.98 22.27 -9.15
CA ALA A 506 28.75 21.98 -7.73
C ALA A 506 27.84 20.76 -7.52
N THR A 507 26.81 20.61 -8.35
CA THR A 507 25.90 19.45 -8.27
C THR A 507 26.62 18.16 -8.64
N LYS A 508 27.45 18.16 -9.69
CA LYS A 508 28.27 17.03 -10.12
C LYS A 508 29.32 16.65 -9.09
N GLU A 509 29.99 17.64 -8.49
CA GLU A 509 30.94 17.41 -7.39
C GLU A 509 30.25 16.74 -6.20
N LYS A 510 29.10 17.29 -5.77
CA LYS A 510 28.32 16.73 -4.66
C LYS A 510 27.81 15.31 -4.97
N LEU A 511 27.33 15.07 -6.19
CA LEU A 511 26.91 13.75 -6.66
C LEU A 511 28.07 12.74 -6.64
N THR A 512 29.26 13.17 -7.08
CA THR A 512 30.48 12.33 -7.07
C THR A 512 30.89 11.97 -5.65
N LEU A 513 30.90 12.95 -4.74
CA LEU A 513 31.19 12.73 -3.32
C LEU A 513 30.21 11.72 -2.70
N LEU A 514 28.91 11.91 -2.90
CA LEU A 514 27.88 11.02 -2.37
C LEU A 514 27.99 9.61 -3.00
N SER A 515 28.35 9.50 -4.28
CA SER A 515 28.59 8.20 -4.93
C SER A 515 29.75 7.45 -4.29
N ARG A 516 30.84 8.13 -3.97
CA ARG A 516 31.97 7.55 -3.22
C ARG A 516 31.57 7.09 -1.82
N GLU A 517 30.73 7.88 -1.14
CA GLU A 517 30.22 7.50 0.17
C GLU A 517 29.35 6.24 0.08
N VAL A 518 28.45 6.15 -0.89
CA VAL A 518 27.66 4.92 -1.14
C VAL A 518 28.57 3.73 -1.42
N ALA A 519 29.59 3.91 -2.28
CA ALA A 519 30.57 2.87 -2.61
C ALA A 519 31.32 2.33 -1.39
N THR A 520 31.45 3.16 -0.34
CA THR A 520 32.10 2.80 0.94
C THR A 520 31.11 2.18 1.94
N LEU A 521 29.92 2.75 2.05
CA LEU A 521 28.91 2.35 3.04
C LEU A 521 28.24 1.03 2.67
N TYR A 522 27.94 0.80 1.39
CA TYR A 522 27.19 -0.38 0.96
C TYR A 522 27.89 -1.72 1.31
N PRO A 523 29.21 -1.91 1.05
CA PRO A 523 29.91 -3.10 1.51
C PRO A 523 29.86 -3.29 3.04
N SER A 524 29.82 -2.19 3.80
CA SER A 524 29.69 -2.24 5.26
C SER A 524 28.29 -2.69 5.68
N ILE A 525 27.24 -2.26 4.98
CA ILE A 525 25.87 -2.75 5.16
C ILE A 525 25.79 -4.25 4.87
N MET A 526 26.35 -4.72 3.75
CA MET A 526 26.34 -6.15 3.40
C MET A 526 27.11 -6.98 4.43
N LYS A 527 28.26 -6.50 4.91
CA LYS A 527 29.01 -7.16 6.00
C LYS A 527 28.22 -7.19 7.32
N ALA A 528 27.48 -6.14 7.64
CA ALA A 528 26.60 -6.12 8.81
C ALA A 528 25.45 -7.12 8.65
N ALA A 529 24.82 -7.18 7.48
CA ALA A 529 23.78 -8.15 7.16
C ALA A 529 24.26 -9.60 7.22
N GLN A 530 25.50 -9.89 6.82
CA GLN A 530 26.10 -11.23 6.94
C GLN A 530 26.13 -11.73 8.40
N ARG A 531 26.32 -10.83 9.39
CA ARG A 531 26.25 -11.20 10.81
C ARG A 531 24.85 -11.58 11.28
N LEU A 532 23.83 -11.19 10.51
CA LEU A 532 22.42 -11.48 10.75
C LEU A 532 21.93 -12.69 9.96
N VAL A 533 22.80 -13.37 9.21
CA VAL A 533 22.42 -14.63 8.53
C VAL A 533 21.78 -15.62 9.52
N PRO A 534 22.39 -15.91 10.68
CA PRO A 534 21.73 -16.72 11.70
C PRO A 534 20.40 -16.07 12.15
N GLY A 535 19.29 -16.74 11.85
CA GLY A 535 17.93 -16.31 12.22
C GLY A 535 17.13 -15.62 11.13
N HIS A 536 17.77 -15.13 10.05
CA HIS A 536 17.07 -14.43 8.96
C HIS A 536 17.26 -15.05 7.58
N TYR A 537 18.38 -15.75 7.35
CA TYR A 537 18.72 -16.37 6.07
C TYR A 537 19.36 -17.74 6.29
N GLU A 538 19.27 -18.62 5.29
CA GLU A 538 19.86 -19.98 5.38
C GLU A 538 21.40 -19.97 5.31
N SER A 539 21.95 -19.09 4.49
CA SER A 539 23.39 -18.94 4.27
C SER A 539 23.72 -17.52 3.79
N VAL A 540 25.01 -17.20 3.69
CA VAL A 540 25.47 -15.93 3.11
C VAL A 540 25.07 -15.84 1.64
N GLU A 541 25.18 -16.93 0.88
CA GLU A 541 24.79 -16.99 -0.53
C GLU A 541 23.28 -16.85 -0.69
N ALA A 542 22.48 -17.47 0.18
CA ALA A 542 21.03 -17.30 0.20
C ALA A 542 20.63 -15.86 0.54
N MET A 543 21.34 -15.22 1.48
CA MET A 543 21.17 -13.81 1.80
C MET A 543 21.48 -12.93 0.58
N GLU A 544 22.63 -13.09 -0.06
CA GLU A 544 23.04 -12.30 -1.22
C GLU A 544 22.06 -12.45 -2.39
N ARG A 545 21.60 -13.68 -2.68
CA ARG A 545 20.54 -13.94 -3.67
C ARG A 545 19.23 -13.25 -3.32
N SER A 546 18.76 -13.40 -2.08
CA SER A 546 17.53 -12.77 -1.59
C SER A 546 17.60 -11.25 -1.70
N VAL A 547 18.71 -10.65 -1.26
CA VAL A 547 18.94 -9.20 -1.31
C VAL A 547 18.90 -8.71 -2.75
N ALA A 548 19.60 -9.38 -3.67
CA ALA A 548 19.59 -9.03 -5.09
C ALA A 548 18.19 -9.16 -5.73
N ALA A 549 17.47 -10.26 -5.44
CA ALA A 549 16.14 -10.50 -6.00
C ALA A 549 15.12 -9.47 -5.49
N ARG A 550 15.06 -9.23 -4.17
CA ARG A 550 14.18 -8.25 -3.53
C ARG A 550 14.45 -6.83 -4.04
N ALA A 551 15.71 -6.39 -4.03
CA ALA A 551 16.08 -5.05 -4.51
C ALA A 551 15.72 -4.85 -5.99
N ARG A 552 15.92 -5.86 -6.82
CA ARG A 552 15.58 -5.80 -8.24
C ARG A 552 14.07 -5.67 -8.46
N PHE A 553 13.29 -6.44 -7.73
CA PHE A 553 11.85 -6.51 -7.88
C PHE A 553 11.15 -5.27 -7.28
N GLU A 554 11.41 -4.95 -6.01
CA GLU A 554 10.71 -3.90 -5.27
C GLU A 554 11.03 -2.48 -5.76
N ASN A 555 12.26 -2.26 -6.23
CA ASN A 555 12.67 -0.94 -6.71
C ASN A 555 12.33 -0.68 -8.18
N THR A 556 11.75 -1.65 -8.88
CA THR A 556 11.29 -1.41 -10.26
C THR A 556 10.15 -0.38 -10.23
N PRO A 557 10.23 0.70 -11.04
CA PRO A 557 9.15 1.69 -11.15
C PRO A 557 7.84 1.04 -11.62
N ILE A 558 6.70 1.59 -11.16
CA ILE A 558 5.40 1.27 -11.77
C ILE A 558 4.97 2.48 -12.57
N ASP A 559 5.34 2.43 -13.84
CA ASP A 559 5.10 3.51 -14.78
C ASP A 559 3.61 3.81 -14.98
N LEU A 560 2.76 2.78 -14.96
CA LEU A 560 1.30 2.96 -15.09
C LEU A 560 0.69 3.77 -13.95
N LEU A 561 1.39 3.94 -12.82
CA LEU A 561 0.93 4.75 -11.69
C LEU A 561 1.43 6.21 -11.74
N PHE A 562 2.24 6.57 -12.73
CA PHE A 562 2.58 7.98 -12.95
C PHE A 562 1.31 8.74 -13.30
N ARG A 563 1.10 9.89 -12.64
CA ARG A 563 -0.16 10.65 -12.74
C ARG A 563 -0.61 10.86 -14.18
N SER A 564 0.26 11.32 -15.07
CA SER A 564 -0.07 11.58 -16.48
C SER A 564 -0.53 10.32 -17.22
N ARG A 565 0.19 9.19 -17.06
CA ARG A 565 -0.13 7.91 -17.70
C ARG A 565 -1.44 7.35 -17.15
N LEU A 566 -1.58 7.31 -15.82
CA LEU A 566 -2.76 6.79 -15.14
C LEU A 566 -4.02 7.57 -15.54
N HIS A 567 -3.95 8.91 -15.49
CA HIS A 567 -5.08 9.75 -15.89
C HIS A 567 -5.43 9.59 -17.37
N SER A 568 -4.43 9.55 -18.26
CA SER A 568 -4.66 9.37 -19.69
C SER A 568 -5.31 8.02 -20.00
N MET A 569 -4.84 6.95 -19.34
CA MET A 569 -5.43 5.61 -19.45
C MET A 569 -6.89 5.60 -18.99
N LEU A 570 -7.19 6.18 -17.81
CA LEU A 570 -8.56 6.21 -17.28
C LEU A 570 -9.50 7.07 -18.12
N ILE A 571 -9.05 8.22 -18.62
CA ILE A 571 -9.82 9.06 -19.54
C ILE A 571 -10.15 8.27 -20.81
N GLY A 572 -9.16 7.59 -21.40
CA GLY A 572 -9.36 6.76 -22.58
C GLY A 572 -10.32 5.58 -22.33
N ALA A 573 -10.23 4.93 -21.16
CA ALA A 573 -11.14 3.88 -20.75
C ALA A 573 -12.59 4.39 -20.62
N ILE A 574 -12.78 5.55 -19.97
CA ILE A 574 -14.10 6.18 -19.80
C ILE A 574 -14.69 6.53 -21.17
N SER A 575 -13.93 7.16 -22.07
CA SER A 575 -14.42 7.48 -23.42
C SER A 575 -14.84 6.25 -24.20
N LYS A 576 -14.09 5.14 -24.12
CA LYS A 576 -14.48 3.88 -24.78
C LYS A 576 -15.73 3.26 -24.15
N TYR A 577 -15.85 3.30 -22.82
CA TYR A 577 -17.05 2.85 -22.12
C TYR A 577 -18.28 3.68 -22.53
N GLU A 578 -18.16 5.01 -22.61
CA GLU A 578 -19.28 5.86 -23.04
C GLU A 578 -19.72 5.57 -24.49
N ALA A 579 -18.78 5.18 -25.36
CA ALA A 579 -19.09 4.85 -26.75
C ALA A 579 -19.69 3.44 -26.93
N SER A 580 -19.28 2.46 -26.11
CA SER A 580 -19.61 1.04 -26.31
C SER A 580 -20.57 0.46 -25.28
N GLY A 581 -20.64 1.04 -24.09
CA GLY A 581 -21.26 0.45 -22.91
C GLY A 581 -20.50 -0.74 -22.33
N ASP A 582 -19.32 -1.10 -22.84
CA ASP A 582 -18.54 -2.25 -22.37
C ASP A 582 -17.79 -1.94 -21.08
N ARG A 583 -18.18 -2.60 -19.99
CA ARG A 583 -17.56 -2.46 -18.67
C ARG A 583 -16.25 -3.23 -18.53
N GLY A 584 -15.99 -4.23 -19.38
CA GLY A 584 -14.76 -5.04 -19.32
C GLY A 584 -13.49 -4.19 -19.43
N ILE A 585 -13.59 -3.08 -20.17
CA ILE A 585 -12.53 -2.07 -20.33
C ILE A 585 -11.99 -1.56 -18.99
N PHE A 586 -12.86 -1.37 -17.99
CA PHE A 586 -12.42 -0.90 -16.68
C PHE A 586 -11.78 -2.01 -15.86
N GLN A 587 -12.28 -3.24 -15.96
CA GLN A 587 -11.67 -4.37 -15.28
C GLN A 587 -10.23 -4.58 -15.74
N ASP A 588 -9.98 -4.49 -17.04
CA ASP A 588 -8.62 -4.58 -17.59
C ASP A 588 -7.74 -3.44 -17.09
N ALA A 589 -8.19 -2.18 -17.24
CA ALA A 589 -7.40 -1.01 -16.87
C ALA A 589 -7.09 -0.95 -15.37
N VAL A 590 -8.08 -1.21 -14.52
CA VAL A 590 -7.95 -1.16 -13.06
C VAL A 590 -7.14 -2.35 -12.56
N ASP A 591 -7.52 -3.57 -12.93
CA ASP A 591 -6.90 -4.75 -12.36
C ASP A 591 -5.46 -4.96 -12.86
N GLN A 592 -5.14 -4.60 -14.11
CA GLN A 592 -3.76 -4.60 -14.60
C GLN A 592 -2.89 -3.67 -13.75
N THR A 593 -3.38 -2.48 -13.46
CA THR A 593 -2.65 -1.49 -12.65
C THR A 593 -2.46 -1.99 -11.21
N ILE A 594 -3.49 -2.61 -10.62
CA ILE A 594 -3.41 -3.21 -9.29
C ILE A 594 -2.40 -4.37 -9.27
N ALA A 595 -2.41 -5.24 -10.28
CA ALA A 595 -1.50 -6.38 -10.36
C ALA A 595 -0.02 -5.94 -10.34
N LEU A 596 0.32 -4.86 -11.06
CA LEU A 596 1.68 -4.31 -11.05
C LEU A 596 2.13 -3.79 -9.68
N SER A 597 1.21 -3.46 -8.78
CA SER A 597 1.52 -2.99 -7.42
C SER A 597 1.90 -4.10 -6.44
N LEU A 598 1.68 -5.37 -6.81
CA LEU A 598 2.04 -6.53 -6.01
C LEU A 598 3.55 -6.77 -6.07
N ARG A 599 4.30 -5.97 -5.31
CA ARG A 599 5.77 -6.04 -5.28
C ARG A 599 6.38 -6.14 -3.89
N ASN A 600 5.63 -5.86 -2.82
CA ASN A 600 6.11 -6.07 -1.46
C ASN A 600 6.28 -7.58 -1.22
N VAL A 601 7.53 -8.04 -1.13
CA VAL A 601 7.85 -9.47 -1.08
C VAL A 601 7.34 -10.11 0.20
N ASP A 602 7.45 -9.41 1.33
CA ASP A 602 6.90 -9.90 2.61
C ASP A 602 5.36 -10.00 2.51
N GLY A 603 4.72 -9.01 1.88
CA GLY A 603 3.27 -9.05 1.62
C GLY A 603 2.85 -10.18 0.68
N LEU A 604 3.67 -10.55 -0.30
CA LEU A 604 3.43 -11.72 -1.15
C LEU A 604 3.53 -13.02 -0.36
N LEU A 605 4.59 -13.20 0.44
CA LEU A 605 4.76 -14.40 1.28
C LEU A 605 3.65 -14.56 2.33
N GLU A 606 3.00 -13.48 2.72
CA GLU A 606 1.83 -13.46 3.62
C GLU A 606 0.49 -13.62 2.91
N ARG A 607 0.46 -13.64 1.58
CA ARG A 607 -0.78 -13.61 0.83
C ARG A 607 -1.49 -14.96 0.81
N GLY A 608 -2.75 -14.93 1.23
CA GLY A 608 -3.66 -16.07 1.21
C GLY A 608 -3.37 -17.06 2.34
N LYS A 609 -4.36 -17.89 2.65
CA LYS A 609 -4.21 -18.96 3.63
C LYS A 609 -3.32 -20.06 3.04
N PRO A 610 -2.22 -20.46 3.70
CA PRO A 610 -1.45 -21.63 3.29
C PRO A 610 -2.32 -22.89 3.31
N THR A 611 -2.13 -23.79 2.36
CA THR A 611 -2.80 -25.10 2.34
C THR A 611 -1.75 -26.21 2.42
N ALA A 612 -1.96 -27.23 3.25
CA ALA A 612 -1.11 -28.41 3.27
C ALA A 612 -1.33 -29.27 2.02
N LEU A 613 -0.24 -29.75 1.44
CA LEU A 613 -0.26 -30.72 0.35
C LEU A 613 -0.20 -32.16 0.91
N VAL A 614 -0.73 -33.11 0.15
CA VAL A 614 -0.78 -34.54 0.52
C VAL A 614 0.62 -35.14 0.75
N ASP A 615 1.62 -34.62 0.04
CA ASP A 615 3.03 -35.07 0.12
C ASP A 615 3.86 -34.30 1.17
N GLY A 616 3.20 -33.56 2.09
CA GLY A 616 3.85 -32.82 3.17
C GLY A 616 4.37 -31.43 2.77
N GLY A 617 4.19 -31.02 1.50
CA GLY A 617 4.46 -29.66 1.06
C GLY A 617 3.43 -28.64 1.55
N LEU A 618 3.68 -27.37 1.28
CA LEU A 618 2.74 -26.26 1.47
C LEU A 618 2.48 -25.55 0.16
N GLU A 619 1.24 -25.13 -0.04
CA GLU A 619 0.79 -24.27 -1.14
C GLU A 619 0.37 -22.90 -0.60
N THR A 620 1.03 -21.85 -1.10
CA THR A 620 0.88 -20.47 -0.65
C THR A 620 0.61 -19.54 -1.84
N GLN A 621 0.29 -18.26 -1.58
CA GLN A 621 0.11 -17.24 -2.63
C GLN A 621 -0.96 -17.57 -3.67
N GLN A 622 -1.94 -18.38 -3.30
CA GLN A 622 -2.99 -18.81 -4.20
C GLN A 622 -3.77 -17.61 -4.76
N SER A 623 -3.85 -17.51 -6.08
CA SER A 623 -4.56 -16.46 -6.79
C SER A 623 -5.22 -17.00 -8.04
N VAL A 624 -6.42 -16.50 -8.36
CA VAL A 624 -7.10 -16.78 -9.63
C VAL A 624 -7.09 -15.51 -10.47
N ILE A 625 -6.52 -15.58 -11.67
CA ILE A 625 -6.40 -14.46 -12.61
C ILE A 625 -6.92 -14.95 -13.96
N ASP A 626 -7.94 -14.28 -14.52
CA ASP A 626 -8.55 -14.67 -15.80
C ASP A 626 -9.02 -16.14 -15.84
N GLY A 627 -9.47 -16.68 -14.71
CA GLY A 627 -9.87 -18.09 -14.60
C GLY A 627 -8.71 -19.09 -14.49
N ILE A 628 -7.48 -18.61 -14.33
CA ILE A 628 -6.27 -19.41 -14.17
C ILE A 628 -5.81 -19.36 -12.72
N SER A 629 -5.60 -20.51 -12.11
CA SER A 629 -5.09 -20.60 -10.74
C SER A 629 -3.57 -20.59 -10.75
N TYR A 630 -2.98 -19.74 -9.91
CA TYR A 630 -1.56 -19.62 -9.67
C TYR A 630 -1.25 -19.84 -8.20
N SER A 631 -0.13 -20.47 -7.88
CA SER A 631 0.33 -20.65 -6.51
C SER A 631 1.84 -20.91 -6.43
N VAL A 632 2.39 -20.80 -5.23
CA VAL A 632 3.77 -21.18 -4.90
C VAL A 632 3.74 -22.42 -4.00
N ARG A 633 4.50 -23.45 -4.36
CA ARG A 633 4.62 -24.68 -3.56
C ARG A 633 6.04 -24.89 -3.03
N ALA A 634 6.14 -25.32 -1.77
CA ALA A 634 7.41 -25.49 -1.06
C ALA A 634 7.42 -26.71 -0.13
N TRP A 635 8.58 -27.35 0.01
CA TRP A 635 8.81 -28.55 0.85
C TRP A 635 10.07 -28.39 1.72
N ASP A 636 10.17 -29.19 2.79
CA ASP A 636 11.36 -29.20 3.66
C ASP A 636 12.62 -29.71 2.96
N SER A 637 12.47 -30.49 1.88
CA SER A 637 13.57 -30.96 1.06
C SER A 637 14.27 -29.84 0.27
N GLY A 638 13.77 -28.60 0.33
CA GLY A 638 14.25 -27.49 -0.50
C GLY A 638 13.61 -27.44 -1.88
N LYS A 639 12.77 -28.41 -2.27
CA LYS A 639 11.99 -28.36 -3.51
C LYS A 639 11.10 -27.12 -3.51
N ARG A 640 11.06 -26.38 -4.62
CA ARG A 640 10.20 -25.21 -4.83
C ARG A 640 9.66 -25.20 -6.26
N LEU A 641 8.42 -24.77 -6.44
CA LEU A 641 7.81 -24.63 -7.76
C LEU A 641 6.66 -23.64 -7.78
N LEU A 642 6.44 -23.04 -8.95
CA LEU A 642 5.25 -22.28 -9.28
C LEU A 642 4.27 -23.24 -9.95
N ARG A 643 3.02 -23.27 -9.48
CA ARG A 643 1.95 -24.04 -10.11
C ARG A 643 1.02 -23.10 -10.85
N VAL A 644 0.75 -23.43 -12.12
CA VAL A 644 -0.29 -22.82 -12.94
C VAL A 644 -1.29 -23.89 -13.27
N SER A 645 -2.59 -23.65 -13.09
CA SER A 645 -3.60 -24.68 -13.37
C SER A 645 -4.96 -24.15 -13.79
N PHE A 646 -5.65 -24.96 -14.58
CA PHE A 646 -7.06 -24.81 -14.96
C PHE A 646 -7.90 -25.86 -14.24
N ALA A 647 -9.10 -25.48 -13.80
CA ALA A 647 -10.09 -26.47 -13.42
C ALA A 647 -10.61 -27.17 -14.69
N ALA A 648 -10.68 -28.49 -14.68
CA ALA A 648 -11.10 -29.29 -15.82
C ALA A 648 -12.22 -30.27 -15.44
N GLU A 649 -13.17 -30.45 -16.36
CA GLU A 649 -14.30 -31.37 -16.20
C GLU A 649 -14.36 -32.35 -17.39
N GLY A 650 -14.91 -33.55 -17.18
CA GLY A 650 -15.05 -34.59 -18.19
C GLY A 650 -14.03 -35.72 -18.09
N ASP A 651 -13.90 -36.48 -19.18
CA ASP A 651 -13.02 -37.64 -19.27
C ASP A 651 -12.17 -37.60 -20.56
N ASP A 652 -11.16 -38.48 -20.62
CA ASP A 652 -10.20 -38.52 -21.71
C ASP A 652 -10.84 -38.89 -23.06
N ALA A 653 -11.98 -39.58 -23.05
CA ALA A 653 -12.66 -40.04 -24.25
C ALA A 653 -13.52 -38.92 -24.88
N ALA A 654 -14.24 -38.18 -24.04
CA ALA A 654 -15.08 -37.05 -24.45
C ALA A 654 -14.32 -35.72 -24.55
N GLY A 655 -13.07 -35.69 -24.09
CA GLY A 655 -12.25 -34.49 -23.96
C GLY A 655 -12.54 -33.72 -22.66
N LEU A 656 -11.52 -33.02 -22.17
CA LEU A 656 -11.58 -32.23 -20.95
C LEU A 656 -12.04 -30.80 -21.26
N VAL A 657 -13.06 -30.32 -20.55
CA VAL A 657 -13.55 -28.94 -20.63
C VAL A 657 -12.82 -28.10 -19.59
N LEU A 658 -12.14 -27.04 -20.03
CA LEU A 658 -11.48 -26.09 -19.14
C LEU A 658 -12.52 -25.11 -18.55
N ALA A 659 -13.28 -25.59 -17.57
CA ALA A 659 -14.46 -24.92 -17.02
C ALA A 659 -14.19 -23.52 -16.46
N SER A 660 -12.95 -23.25 -16.04
CA SER A 660 -12.57 -21.95 -15.47
C SER A 660 -12.24 -20.88 -16.53
N LEU A 661 -12.02 -21.26 -17.79
CA LEU A 661 -11.66 -20.32 -18.85
C LEU A 661 -12.89 -19.76 -19.59
N PRO A 662 -12.83 -18.51 -20.09
CA PRO A 662 -13.86 -17.97 -20.98
C PRO A 662 -14.09 -18.88 -22.19
N GLY A 663 -15.36 -19.11 -22.53
CA GLY A 663 -15.75 -20.01 -23.63
C GLY A 663 -15.60 -21.50 -23.33
N GLN A 664 -15.08 -21.88 -22.16
CA GLN A 664 -14.95 -23.27 -21.69
C GLN A 664 -14.39 -24.21 -22.78
N PRO A 665 -13.19 -23.95 -23.30
CA PRO A 665 -12.64 -24.73 -24.40
C PRO A 665 -12.50 -26.20 -24.01
N ARG A 666 -12.84 -27.07 -24.96
CA ARG A 666 -12.72 -28.53 -24.82
C ARG A 666 -11.43 -29.00 -25.48
N LEU A 667 -10.60 -29.71 -24.72
CA LEU A 667 -9.34 -30.28 -25.17
C LEU A 667 -9.44 -31.80 -25.31
N PHE A 668 -9.08 -32.31 -26.48
CA PHE A 668 -8.93 -33.75 -26.70
C PHE A 668 -7.53 -34.23 -26.26
N LYS A 669 -7.36 -35.55 -26.10
CA LYS A 669 -6.12 -36.16 -25.61
C LYS A 669 -4.87 -35.72 -26.37
N ASP A 670 -4.91 -35.70 -27.70
CA ASP A 670 -3.79 -35.26 -28.53
C ASP A 670 -3.45 -33.78 -28.34
N GLN A 671 -4.46 -32.94 -28.11
CA GLN A 671 -4.26 -31.54 -27.75
C GLN A 671 -3.66 -31.39 -26.36
N LEU A 672 -4.15 -32.14 -25.35
CA LEU A 672 -3.61 -32.15 -23.99
C LEU A 672 -2.15 -32.61 -23.95
N ASP A 673 -1.82 -33.68 -24.67
CA ASP A 673 -0.44 -34.21 -24.77
C ASP A 673 0.52 -33.21 -25.43
N SER A 674 0.00 -32.41 -26.37
CA SER A 674 0.75 -31.34 -27.04
C SER A 674 0.67 -29.96 -26.36
N LEU A 675 -0.15 -29.80 -25.31
CA LEU A 675 -0.37 -28.52 -24.66
C LEU A 675 0.90 -28.08 -23.92
N ARG A 676 1.33 -26.86 -24.17
CA ARG A 676 2.51 -26.22 -23.56
C ARG A 676 2.12 -24.88 -22.96
N TYR A 677 2.78 -24.54 -21.85
CA TYR A 677 2.79 -23.19 -21.31
C TYR A 677 4.14 -22.55 -21.64
N ARG A 678 4.15 -21.55 -22.53
CA ARG A 678 5.31 -20.72 -22.82
C ARG A 678 5.28 -19.51 -21.90
N PHE A 679 6.31 -19.34 -21.08
CA PHE A 679 6.31 -18.35 -20.01
C PHE A 679 7.62 -17.60 -19.88
N THR A 680 7.56 -16.46 -19.17
CA THR A 680 8.68 -15.61 -18.82
C THR A 680 8.54 -15.11 -17.38
N THR A 681 9.66 -14.74 -16.78
CA THR A 681 9.70 -14.01 -15.50
C THR A 681 10.48 -12.69 -15.59
N ASP A 682 10.85 -12.27 -16.80
CA ASP A 682 11.76 -11.14 -17.07
C ASP A 682 11.27 -10.19 -18.16
N ALA A 683 9.95 -10.13 -18.34
CA ALA A 683 9.26 -9.35 -19.38
C ALA A 683 9.69 -9.77 -20.80
N TRP A 684 9.66 -11.08 -21.07
CA TRP A 684 9.89 -11.70 -22.37
C TRP A 684 11.29 -11.48 -22.96
N LYS A 685 12.28 -11.11 -22.15
CA LYS A 685 13.69 -11.12 -22.60
C LYS A 685 14.16 -12.55 -22.81
N THR A 686 13.68 -13.45 -21.96
CA THR A 686 13.84 -14.89 -22.11
C THR A 686 12.48 -15.57 -21.94
N TYR A 687 12.34 -16.78 -22.47
CA TYR A 687 11.18 -17.62 -22.25
C TYR A 687 11.58 -19.09 -22.09
N ALA A 688 10.72 -19.84 -21.43
CA ALA A 688 10.80 -21.29 -21.33
C ALA A 688 9.42 -21.91 -21.65
N GLU A 689 9.40 -23.22 -21.92
CA GLU A 689 8.16 -23.96 -22.12
C GLU A 689 8.09 -25.15 -21.16
N ILE A 690 6.88 -25.46 -20.70
CA ILE A 690 6.63 -26.64 -19.88
C ILE A 690 5.37 -27.37 -20.36
N PRO A 691 5.39 -28.72 -20.45
CA PRO A 691 4.20 -29.49 -20.83
C PRO A 691 3.14 -29.49 -19.75
N ALA A 692 1.89 -29.54 -20.22
CA ALA A 692 0.74 -29.78 -19.36
C ALA A 692 0.77 -31.19 -18.75
N ARG A 693 0.19 -31.32 -17.56
CA ARG A 693 -0.18 -32.61 -16.96
C ARG A 693 -1.62 -32.57 -16.47
N VAL A 694 -2.34 -33.67 -16.60
CA VAL A 694 -3.66 -33.81 -15.95
C VAL A 694 -3.42 -34.40 -14.57
N VAL A 695 -3.93 -33.74 -13.54
CA VAL A 695 -3.85 -34.18 -12.15
C VAL A 695 -5.25 -34.22 -11.58
N GLU A 696 -5.55 -35.26 -10.80
CA GLU A 696 -6.80 -35.38 -10.05
C GLU A 696 -6.49 -35.28 -8.55
N GLU A 697 -6.93 -34.20 -7.93
CA GLU A 697 -6.74 -33.92 -6.50
C GLU A 697 -8.12 -33.78 -5.86
N SER A 698 -8.42 -34.61 -4.86
CA SER A 698 -9.72 -34.62 -4.15
C SER A 698 -10.93 -34.76 -5.10
N GLY A 699 -10.81 -35.61 -6.13
CA GLY A 699 -11.87 -35.85 -7.12
C GLY A 699 -12.08 -34.69 -8.11
N LYS A 700 -11.23 -33.66 -8.09
CA LYS A 700 -11.26 -32.56 -9.06
C LYS A 700 -10.10 -32.71 -10.03
N LYS A 701 -10.42 -32.81 -11.33
CA LYS A 701 -9.42 -32.82 -12.38
C LYS A 701 -8.95 -31.40 -12.66
N SER A 702 -7.65 -31.26 -12.87
CA SER A 702 -7.01 -30.01 -13.25
C SER A 702 -5.94 -30.26 -14.29
N VAL A 703 -5.78 -29.33 -15.22
CA VAL A 703 -4.64 -29.29 -16.12
C VAL A 703 -3.60 -28.38 -15.49
N VAL A 704 -2.41 -28.90 -15.20
CA VAL A 704 -1.39 -28.24 -14.39
C VAL A 704 -0.06 -28.10 -15.14
N PHE A 705 0.67 -27.03 -14.79
CA PHE A 705 2.03 -26.76 -15.23
C PHE A 705 2.85 -26.43 -13.96
N GLU A 706 3.93 -27.18 -13.71
CA GLU A 706 4.74 -27.03 -12.49
C GLU A 706 6.15 -26.54 -12.82
N ILE A 707 6.37 -25.24 -12.69
CA ILE A 707 7.62 -24.58 -13.08
C ILE A 707 8.61 -24.69 -11.92
N PRO A 708 9.78 -25.33 -12.11
CA PRO A 708 10.82 -25.36 -11.09
C PRO A 708 11.28 -23.95 -10.70
N ALA A 709 11.49 -23.72 -9.42
CA ALA A 709 12.02 -22.45 -8.92
C ALA A 709 13.06 -22.70 -7.81
N LEU A 710 13.82 -21.66 -7.47
CA LEU A 710 14.77 -21.66 -6.35
C LEU A 710 14.21 -20.87 -5.17
N GLY A 711 14.67 -21.19 -3.96
CA GLY A 711 14.39 -20.37 -2.78
C GLY A 711 14.86 -18.92 -2.99
N SER A 712 14.01 -17.97 -2.62
CA SER A 712 14.19 -16.53 -2.83
C SER A 712 14.02 -16.03 -4.27
N ASP A 713 13.57 -16.87 -5.22
CA ASP A 713 13.15 -16.41 -6.54
C ASP A 713 11.92 -15.51 -6.42
N ILE A 714 11.95 -14.36 -7.08
CA ILE A 714 10.88 -13.35 -7.03
C ILE A 714 10.72 -12.76 -8.43
N GLY A 715 9.48 -12.61 -8.88
CA GLY A 715 9.20 -12.04 -10.20
C GLY A 715 7.73 -11.94 -10.52
N GLN A 716 7.45 -11.68 -11.80
CA GLN A 716 6.12 -11.74 -12.40
C GLN A 716 6.10 -12.84 -13.44
N LEU A 717 5.26 -13.86 -13.23
CA LEU A 717 5.07 -14.95 -14.19
C LEU A 717 4.04 -14.53 -15.23
N GLU A 718 4.48 -14.41 -16.48
CA GLU A 718 3.64 -14.15 -17.65
C GLU A 718 3.77 -15.32 -18.62
N GLY A 719 2.73 -15.59 -19.40
CA GLY A 719 2.84 -16.63 -20.43
C GLY A 719 1.58 -16.86 -21.24
N VAL A 720 1.69 -17.76 -22.21
CA VAL A 720 0.64 -18.13 -23.17
C VAL A 720 0.57 -19.65 -23.29
N PHE A 721 -0.63 -20.15 -23.59
CA PHE A 721 -0.89 -21.58 -23.69
C PHE A 721 -1.18 -21.95 -25.14
N HIS A 722 -0.41 -22.90 -25.66
CA HIS A 722 -0.51 -23.32 -27.05
C HIS A 722 -0.45 -24.85 -27.19
N SER A 723 -1.08 -25.37 -28.24
CA SER A 723 -1.13 -26.78 -28.59
C SER A 723 -0.84 -26.92 -30.08
N ALA A 724 0.17 -27.70 -30.43
CA ALA A 724 0.55 -27.94 -31.83
C ALA A 724 -0.39 -28.94 -32.55
N ALA A 725 -1.23 -29.67 -31.81
CA ALA A 725 -2.15 -30.64 -32.39
C ALA A 725 -3.36 -29.97 -33.08
N ARG A 726 -3.76 -30.54 -34.23
CA ARG A 726 -4.97 -30.17 -35.02
C ARG A 726 -4.98 -28.73 -35.56
N GLY A 727 -3.82 -28.26 -36.03
CA GLY A 727 -3.62 -26.86 -36.36
C GLY A 727 -3.25 -26.08 -35.09
N GLU A 728 -2.24 -25.23 -35.18
CA GLU A 728 -1.71 -24.51 -34.01
C GLU A 728 -2.85 -23.79 -33.28
N MET A 729 -3.18 -24.28 -32.09
CA MET A 729 -4.27 -23.75 -31.29
C MET A 729 -3.67 -22.96 -30.14
N TRP A 730 -4.01 -21.67 -30.12
CA TRP A 730 -3.74 -20.80 -29.00
C TRP A 730 -4.98 -20.76 -28.13
N LEU A 731 -4.89 -21.31 -26.92
CA LEU A 731 -5.97 -21.12 -25.93
C LEU A 731 -6.09 -19.63 -25.56
N LYS A 732 -5.00 -18.88 -25.74
CA LYS A 732 -5.00 -17.41 -25.78
C LYS A 732 -3.84 -16.94 -26.65
N ASP A 733 -4.14 -16.09 -27.63
CA ASP A 733 -3.24 -15.67 -28.72
C ASP A 733 -2.32 -14.48 -28.37
N GLY A 734 -2.29 -14.06 -27.10
CA GLY A 734 -1.47 -12.95 -26.63
C GLY A 734 -1.99 -11.56 -26.98
N SER A 735 -3.11 -11.43 -27.72
CA SER A 735 -3.73 -10.13 -28.03
C SER A 735 -4.29 -9.43 -26.79
N SER A 736 -4.64 -10.19 -25.76
CA SER A 736 -4.90 -9.71 -24.40
C SER A 736 -3.71 -10.11 -23.52
N ASN A 737 -2.89 -9.12 -23.15
CA ASN A 737 -1.79 -9.30 -22.20
C ASN A 737 -2.36 -9.95 -20.93
N PHE A 738 -2.00 -11.21 -20.66
CA PHE A 738 -2.32 -11.79 -19.37
C PHE A 738 -1.73 -10.90 -18.29
N ARG A 739 -2.54 -10.65 -17.25
CA ARG A 739 -2.05 -10.02 -16.04
C ARG A 739 -1.00 -10.97 -15.44
N GLY A 740 0.24 -10.52 -15.35
CA GLY A 740 1.32 -11.32 -14.76
C GLY A 740 0.99 -11.71 -13.32
N TYR A 741 1.36 -12.92 -12.93
CA TYR A 741 1.26 -13.40 -11.56
C TYR A 741 2.53 -13.03 -10.80
N SER A 742 2.46 -12.03 -9.92
CA SER A 742 3.55 -11.71 -8.99
C SER A 742 3.73 -12.81 -7.96
N PHE A 743 4.96 -13.29 -7.78
CA PHE A 743 5.28 -14.35 -6.84
C PHE A 743 6.57 -14.08 -6.06
N ALA A 744 6.66 -14.66 -4.87
CA ALA A 744 7.86 -14.77 -4.06
C ALA A 744 8.04 -16.22 -3.58
N VAL A 745 9.14 -16.87 -3.94
CA VAL A 745 9.41 -18.25 -3.53
C VAL A 745 10.07 -18.24 -2.15
N PRO A 746 9.44 -18.84 -1.12
CA PRO A 746 9.98 -18.79 0.23
C PRO A 746 11.31 -19.53 0.31
N ASP A 747 12.28 -19.01 1.06
CA ASP A 747 13.39 -19.82 1.54
C ASP A 747 12.94 -20.79 2.66
N GLY A 748 13.84 -21.57 3.24
CA GLY A 748 13.52 -22.54 4.29
C GLY A 748 12.94 -21.90 5.55
N LEU A 749 13.44 -20.72 5.96
CA LEU A 749 12.94 -20.02 7.14
C LEU A 749 11.54 -19.42 6.89
N GLU A 750 11.32 -18.83 5.71
CA GLU A 750 10.01 -18.29 5.31
C GLU A 750 8.97 -19.42 5.11
N HIS A 751 9.41 -20.59 4.64
CA HIS A 751 8.59 -21.80 4.55
C HIS A 751 8.20 -22.30 5.95
N GLU A 752 9.16 -22.36 6.89
CA GLU A 752 8.88 -22.72 8.28
C GLU A 752 7.90 -21.73 8.94
N ALA A 753 8.07 -20.43 8.71
CA ALA A 753 7.14 -19.41 9.18
C ALA A 753 5.72 -19.63 8.62
N SER A 754 5.61 -19.97 7.33
CA SER A 754 4.33 -20.30 6.70
C SER A 754 3.67 -21.54 7.32
N ARG A 755 4.45 -22.56 7.67
CA ARG A 755 3.96 -23.74 8.39
C ARG A 755 3.44 -23.41 9.79
N LYS A 756 4.16 -22.56 10.52
CA LYS A 756 3.74 -22.13 11.86
C LYS A 756 2.39 -21.41 11.80
N ARG A 757 2.16 -20.56 10.79
CA ARG A 757 0.87 -19.90 10.56
C ARG A 757 -0.26 -20.90 10.29
N LEU A 758 -0.01 -21.87 9.42
CA LEU A 758 -0.99 -22.94 9.15
C LEU A 758 -1.37 -23.69 10.44
N SER A 759 -0.38 -23.95 11.30
CA SER A 759 -0.58 -24.67 12.56
C SER A 759 -1.36 -23.83 13.58
N SER A 760 -1.08 -22.52 13.69
CA SER A 760 -1.80 -21.63 14.62
C SER A 760 -3.26 -21.45 14.25
N GLU A 761 -3.61 -21.52 12.96
CA GLU A 761 -5.00 -21.42 12.51
C GLU A 761 -5.80 -22.72 12.66
N SER A 762 -5.14 -23.86 12.88
CA SER A 762 -5.80 -25.15 13.10
C SER A 762 -6.08 -25.46 14.58
N GLY A 763 -5.61 -24.59 15.48
CA GLY A 763 -5.71 -24.75 16.94
C GLY A 763 -6.93 -24.09 17.58
N ASP A 764 -7.80 -23.46 16.79
CA ASP A 764 -9.15 -23.00 17.15
C ASP A 764 -10.20 -24.00 16.62
#